data_AF-W5UDU0-F1
#
_entry.id   AF-W5UDU0-F1
#
_cell.length_a   1.000
_cell.length_b   1.000
_cell.length_c   1.000
_cell.angle_alpha   90.00
_cell.angle_beta   90.00
_cell.angle_gamma   90.00
#
_symmetry.space_group_name_H-M   'P 1'
#
loop_
_entity.id
_entity.type
_entity.pdbx_description
1 polymer ?
#
loop_
_entity_poly.entity_id
_entity_poly.type
_entity_poly.pdbx_seq_one_letter_code
_entity_poly.pdbx_strand_id
1 'polypeptide(L)'
;MDILRTIAHQPISNNKMCEHTHSKPTETRRGKLEDSAHATQEMSRIISDCTTGKCYCRGKVLGKGGFAKCYEFTDLGTGKVYAVKIIPHTRVSKPHQREKIDREIELHRALHHKHIVQFYYHFEDKDNIYILLEHCSRRSLAHILKARKVLTEPEVRYYLRQIISGLKYLHEQEILHRDLKLGNFFINEAMELKIGDFGLAAKLEPVENRRRTICGTPNYLSPEVLNKQGHGCESDVWALGCVMYTMLLGRPPFETTNLKETYRCIREARYNMPSTLSPQAKHLISIMLAKSPEDRPRLDDILHHDFFSQGFTPDRLSVSCCHTAPDLQHTSPAKSFFKKAAAALFGGKKDKAKYFETLNKLTKEEEDIHRLRHDLRKASISNQHCRQALEDSKPPVPSSGKPVVAAKDGGNKQQIRDTIRMIVRGTLGSCSSSSECLEDSTMGTVADTVARVLRGCLENMPEANDISKESLNCSFQWVTKWVDYSNKYGFGYQLSDHTVSVLFNNGTHMSLLSDKKTVHYYAELGQCTVFSTSEAPEQFVSQVTVLKYFAHYMEENLMDGGDLPNVIDISKPRLYLLQWLKSDRALMMLFNDGTFQVNFYHDHTKIILCSQNEEYLLTYINEDRVSTTLRLSTLLCCGCSSDLRSRMEYALNMLLQRCN
;
A
#
# COMPACT_ATOMS: atom_id res chain seq x y z
N MET A 1 78.96 22.75 -1.59
CA MET A 1 79.16 23.64 -2.75
C MET A 1 77.83 23.79 -3.46
N ASP A 2 77.18 24.92 -3.63
CA ASP A 2 77.22 26.31 -3.16
C ASP A 2 75.95 26.90 -3.83
N ILE A 3 74.93 27.36 -3.10
CA ILE A 3 74.78 28.72 -2.54
C ILE A 3 74.37 29.78 -3.60
N LEU A 4 73.12 30.28 -3.42
CA LEU A 4 72.61 31.66 -3.65
C LEU A 4 72.37 32.12 -5.10
N ARG A 5 71.53 33.12 -5.45
CA ARG A 5 70.52 34.03 -4.86
C ARG A 5 69.86 34.71 -6.09
N THR A 6 68.54 34.81 -6.23
CA THR A 6 67.66 35.97 -5.89
C THR A 6 67.72 37.19 -6.84
N ILE A 7 66.54 37.83 -7.00
CA ILE A 7 66.23 39.22 -7.42
C ILE A 7 66.05 39.40 -8.95
N ALA A 8 64.82 39.44 -9.49
CA ALA A 8 63.86 40.57 -9.59
C ALA A 8 64.30 41.71 -10.53
N HIS A 9 63.51 41.97 -11.61
CA HIS A 9 63.09 43.28 -12.14
C HIS A 9 62.46 43.15 -13.55
N GLN A 10 61.19 43.58 -13.68
CA GLN A 10 60.62 44.20 -14.90
C GLN A 10 61.28 45.59 -15.12
N PRO A 11 61.22 46.30 -16.29
CA PRO A 11 60.03 46.41 -17.16
C PRO A 11 60.20 46.79 -18.67
N ILE A 12 59.06 46.83 -19.38
CA ILE A 12 58.64 47.73 -20.49
C ILE A 12 59.15 47.54 -21.95
N SER A 13 58.16 47.32 -22.84
CA SER A 13 57.90 47.75 -24.25
C SER A 13 58.98 47.55 -25.35
N ASN A 14 58.69 47.23 -26.61
CA ASN A 14 57.65 47.76 -27.50
C ASN A 14 57.47 46.87 -28.77
N ASN A 15 56.23 46.84 -29.28
CA ASN A 15 55.78 46.74 -30.67
C ASN A 15 56.27 45.62 -31.64
N LYS A 16 55.31 44.78 -32.09
CA LYS A 16 54.69 44.93 -33.43
C LYS A 16 53.45 44.02 -33.60
N MET A 17 52.36 44.65 -34.07
CA MET A 17 51.08 44.08 -34.51
C MET A 17 51.21 43.27 -35.82
N CYS A 18 50.41 42.21 -35.95
CA CYS A 18 49.52 42.02 -37.11
C CYS A 18 48.33 41.08 -36.79
N GLU A 19 47.15 41.71 -36.76
CA GLU A 19 45.80 41.29 -37.19
C GLU A 19 45.13 39.95 -36.76
N HIS A 20 44.14 40.14 -35.88
CA HIS A 20 42.73 39.70 -35.91
C HIS A 20 42.31 38.28 -36.34
N THR A 21 41.76 37.54 -35.38
CA THR A 21 40.35 37.04 -35.41
C THR A 21 39.82 36.83 -33.98
N HIS A 22 38.55 37.18 -33.77
CA HIS A 22 37.86 37.18 -32.47
C HIS A 22 37.47 35.78 -31.97
N SER A 23 37.68 35.48 -30.68
CA SER A 23 36.68 34.89 -29.76
C SER A 23 37.23 34.69 -28.33
N LYS A 24 36.34 34.83 -27.33
CA LYS A 24 36.57 35.00 -25.87
C LYS A 24 37.07 33.73 -25.13
N PRO A 25 37.73 33.87 -23.96
CA PRO A 25 38.33 32.75 -23.21
C PRO A 25 37.36 32.07 -22.24
N THR A 26 37.47 30.74 -22.15
CA THR A 26 36.81 29.84 -21.20
C THR A 26 37.62 29.69 -19.89
N GLU A 27 37.00 30.02 -18.76
CA GLU A 27 37.53 29.77 -17.41
C GLU A 27 37.48 28.26 -17.07
N THR A 28 38.62 27.70 -16.67
CA THR A 28 38.72 26.33 -16.13
C THR A 28 38.93 26.40 -14.61
N ARG A 29 37.84 26.53 -13.84
CA ARG A 29 37.84 26.34 -12.36
C ARG A 29 36.48 25.84 -11.87
N ARG A 30 36.13 24.58 -12.16
CA ARG A 30 34.96 23.91 -11.53
C ARG A 30 35.17 22.45 -11.10
N GLY A 31 36.37 21.86 -11.27
CA GLY A 31 36.59 20.44 -11.00
C GLY A 31 37.05 20.02 -9.59
N LYS A 32 37.26 20.94 -8.63
CA LYS A 32 37.80 20.57 -7.29
C LYS A 32 36.79 20.61 -6.14
N LEU A 33 35.59 21.15 -6.35
CA LEU A 33 34.58 21.28 -5.30
C LEU A 33 33.60 20.08 -5.26
N GLU A 34 33.37 19.40 -6.39
CA GLU A 34 32.47 18.24 -6.46
C GLU A 34 33.09 16.97 -5.87
N ASP A 35 34.39 16.71 -6.08
CA ASP A 35 35.10 15.57 -5.47
C ASP A 35 35.19 15.67 -3.94
N SER A 36 35.33 16.89 -3.41
CA SER A 36 35.36 17.15 -1.97
C SER A 36 33.99 16.89 -1.33
N ALA A 37 32.90 17.30 -1.98
CA ALA A 37 31.54 17.07 -1.49
C ALA A 37 31.17 15.58 -1.49
N HIS A 38 31.59 14.82 -2.51
CA HIS A 38 31.39 13.38 -2.59
C HIS A 38 32.19 12.62 -1.52
N ALA A 39 33.47 12.98 -1.31
CA ALA A 39 34.31 12.39 -0.26
C ALA A 39 33.81 12.71 1.16
N THR A 40 33.29 13.92 1.38
CA THR A 40 32.70 14.32 2.68
C THR A 40 31.40 13.56 2.98
N GLN A 41 30.61 13.23 1.94
CA GLN A 41 29.42 12.41 2.07
C GLN A 41 29.73 10.93 2.30
N GLU A 42 30.82 10.40 1.73
CA GLU A 42 31.35 9.05 2.01
C GLU A 42 31.90 8.91 3.43
N MET A 43 32.67 9.89 3.92
CA MET A 43 33.17 9.89 5.30
C MET A 43 32.04 9.90 6.35
N SER A 44 30.90 10.56 6.06
CA SER A 44 29.72 10.57 6.95
C SER A 44 29.02 9.21 7.10
N ARG A 45 29.45 8.19 6.35
CA ARG A 45 28.93 6.81 6.41
C ARG A 45 29.81 5.87 7.21
N ILE A 46 31.05 6.25 7.54
CA ILE A 46 31.94 5.41 8.34
C ILE A 46 31.66 5.65 9.82
N ILE A 47 31.39 4.58 10.55
CA ILE A 47 31.14 4.58 11.98
C ILE A 47 32.20 3.73 12.65
N SER A 48 32.89 4.29 13.63
CA SER A 48 33.97 3.62 14.35
C SER A 48 33.53 3.32 15.77
N ASP A 49 33.70 2.07 16.21
CA ASP A 49 33.61 1.72 17.62
C ASP A 49 34.91 2.12 18.30
N CYS A 50 34.85 3.16 19.14
CA CYS A 50 36.01 3.68 19.87
C CYS A 50 36.62 2.66 20.84
N THR A 51 35.86 1.64 21.24
CA THR A 51 36.30 0.63 22.21
C THR A 51 37.16 -0.45 21.54
N THR A 52 36.74 -0.92 20.37
CA THR A 52 37.42 -2.01 19.65
C THR A 52 38.29 -1.52 18.49
N GLY A 53 38.16 -0.25 18.10
CA GLY A 53 38.81 0.32 16.92
C GLY A 53 38.23 -0.16 15.58
N LYS A 54 37.15 -0.96 15.59
CA LYS A 54 36.52 -1.45 14.35
C LYS A 54 35.78 -0.34 13.63
N CYS A 55 35.89 -0.33 12.31
CA CYS A 55 35.20 0.60 11.43
C CYS A 55 34.16 -0.11 10.58
N TYR A 56 32.98 0.49 10.49
CA TYR A 56 31.84 -0.01 9.74
C TYR A 56 31.39 1.02 8.71
N CYS A 57 31.09 0.58 7.49
CA CYS A 57 30.45 1.43 6.50
C CYS A 57 28.93 1.24 6.54
N ARG A 58 28.19 2.31 6.83
CA ARG A 58 26.73 2.34 6.83
C ARG A 58 26.21 2.39 5.39
N GLY A 59 25.50 1.33 5.01
CA GLY A 59 24.78 1.17 3.75
C GLY A 59 23.32 1.62 3.81
N LYS A 60 22.45 0.90 3.07
CA LYS A 60 21.05 1.29 2.88
C LYS A 60 20.22 1.12 4.16
N VAL A 61 19.12 1.88 4.22
CA VAL A 61 18.11 1.76 5.28
C VAL A 61 17.33 0.45 5.08
N LEU A 62 17.22 -0.34 6.14
CA LEU A 62 16.43 -1.57 6.18
C LEU A 62 15.00 -1.34 6.69
N GLY A 63 14.83 -0.38 7.60
CA GLY A 63 13.54 -0.03 8.17
C GLY A 63 13.62 1.04 9.26
N LYS A 64 12.46 1.54 9.70
CA LYS A 64 12.29 2.44 10.85
C LYS A 64 11.25 1.81 11.79
N GLY A 65 11.52 1.77 13.09
CA GLY A 65 10.60 1.17 14.07
C GLY A 65 10.87 1.64 15.50
N GLY A 66 9.83 2.15 16.17
CA GLY A 66 9.93 2.66 17.54
C GLY A 66 11.01 3.74 17.69
N PHE A 67 11.98 3.48 18.58
CA PHE A 67 13.11 4.37 18.83
C PHE A 67 14.22 4.27 17.78
N ALA A 68 14.27 3.20 17.00
CA ALA A 68 15.42 2.84 16.19
C ALA A 68 15.21 3.04 14.68
N LYS A 69 16.33 3.23 13.97
CA LYS A 69 16.40 3.09 12.52
C LYS A 69 17.42 1.99 12.17
N CYS A 70 17.00 1.05 11.33
CA CYS A 70 17.82 -0.10 10.96
C CYS A 70 18.53 0.15 9.63
N TYR A 71 19.80 -0.22 9.56
CA TYR A 71 20.66 -0.04 8.39
C TYR A 71 21.48 -1.31 8.12
N GLU A 72 21.96 -1.46 6.89
CA GLU A 72 23.05 -2.41 6.60
C GLU A 72 24.38 -1.79 7.01
N PHE A 73 25.21 -2.53 7.71
CA PHE A 73 26.60 -2.13 8.00
C PHE A 73 27.55 -3.19 7.46
N THR A 74 28.59 -2.75 6.77
CA THR A 74 29.69 -3.62 6.35
C THR A 74 30.88 -3.37 7.27
N ASP A 75 31.34 -4.39 7.98
CA ASP A 75 32.60 -4.35 8.72
C ASP A 75 33.76 -4.23 7.71
N LEU A 76 34.52 -3.14 7.78
CA LEU A 76 35.56 -2.83 6.81
C LEU A 76 36.78 -3.75 6.94
N GLY A 77 36.99 -4.39 8.08
CA GLY A 77 38.08 -5.34 8.28
C GLY A 77 37.77 -6.74 7.75
N THR A 78 36.50 -7.15 7.80
CA THR A 78 36.10 -8.52 7.43
C THR A 78 35.26 -8.62 6.16
N GLY A 79 34.69 -7.50 5.67
CA GLY A 79 33.72 -7.48 4.58
C GLY A 79 32.33 -8.03 4.96
N LYS A 80 32.12 -8.44 6.21
CA LYS A 80 30.85 -9.04 6.65
C LYS A 80 29.77 -7.99 6.83
N VAL A 81 28.57 -8.30 6.32
CA VAL A 81 27.39 -7.42 6.40
C VAL A 81 26.51 -7.78 7.60
N TYR A 82 26.06 -6.77 8.32
CA TYR A 82 25.18 -6.85 9.48
C TYR A 82 23.93 -5.99 9.29
N ALA A 83 22.86 -6.34 9.99
CA ALA A 83 21.73 -5.44 10.21
C ALA A 83 21.96 -4.69 11.53
N VAL A 84 21.99 -3.36 11.51
CA VAL A 84 22.31 -2.55 12.69
C VAL A 84 21.16 -1.65 13.06
N LYS A 85 20.62 -1.82 14.27
CA LYS A 85 19.69 -0.88 14.90
C LYS A 85 20.51 0.29 15.46
N ILE A 86 20.22 1.50 14.99
CA ILE A 86 20.78 2.74 15.51
C ILE A 86 19.71 3.45 16.33
N ILE A 87 20.01 3.73 17.60
CA ILE A 87 19.12 4.40 18.55
C ILE A 87 19.82 5.66 19.07
N PRO A 88 19.34 6.87 18.70
CA PRO A 88 19.90 8.10 19.22
C PRO A 88 19.72 8.23 20.74
N HIS A 89 20.75 8.68 21.47
CA HIS A 89 20.66 8.91 22.93
C HIS A 89 19.54 9.88 23.30
N THR A 90 19.25 10.85 22.45
CA THR A 90 18.15 11.82 22.63
C THR A 90 16.78 11.14 22.73
N ARG A 91 16.59 9.99 22.08
CA ARG A 91 15.33 9.22 22.09
C ARG A 91 15.18 8.32 23.32
N VAL A 92 16.23 8.16 24.11
CA VAL A 92 16.28 7.33 25.33
C VAL A 92 16.82 8.12 26.53
N SER A 93 16.62 9.44 26.50
CA SER A 93 17.06 10.36 27.56
C SER A 93 16.37 10.11 28.91
N LYS A 94 15.20 9.46 28.92
CA LYS A 94 14.49 9.10 30.15
C LYS A 94 14.92 7.71 30.65
N PRO A 95 15.16 7.50 31.96
CA PRO A 95 15.64 6.22 32.51
C PRO A 95 14.82 5.00 32.06
N HIS A 96 13.49 5.07 32.14
CA HIS A 96 12.61 3.97 31.73
C HIS A 96 12.64 3.63 30.23
N GLN A 97 13.11 4.54 29.37
CA GLN A 97 13.31 4.27 27.94
C GLN A 97 14.66 3.57 27.72
N ARG A 98 15.68 4.01 28.44
CA ARG A 98 17.01 3.39 28.43
C ARG A 98 16.96 1.95 28.94
N GLU A 99 16.29 1.72 30.06
CA GLU A 99 16.07 0.37 30.63
C GLU A 99 15.40 -0.60 29.65
N LYS A 100 14.51 -0.11 28.78
CA LYS A 100 13.90 -0.96 27.73
C LYS A 100 14.92 -1.44 26.71
N ILE A 101 15.84 -0.58 26.30
CA ILE A 101 16.91 -0.94 25.35
C ILE A 101 17.91 -1.87 26.02
N ASP A 102 18.34 -1.56 27.24
CA ASP A 102 19.28 -2.40 27.99
C ASP A 102 18.70 -3.81 28.20
N ARG A 103 17.40 -3.91 28.50
CA ARG A 103 16.70 -5.20 28.60
C ARG A 103 16.59 -5.94 27.27
N GLU A 104 16.33 -5.23 26.16
CA GLU A 104 16.32 -5.85 24.81
C GLU A 104 17.69 -6.46 24.50
N ILE A 105 18.78 -5.72 24.79
CA ILE A 105 20.16 -6.17 24.61
C ILE A 105 20.46 -7.37 25.52
N GLU A 106 20.13 -7.30 26.82
CA GLU A 106 20.37 -8.36 27.80
C GLU A 106 19.71 -9.67 27.38
N LEU A 107 18.43 -9.63 27.03
CA LEU A 107 17.67 -10.81 26.63
C LEU A 107 18.19 -11.37 25.30
N HIS A 108 18.34 -10.54 24.28
CA HIS A 108 18.67 -11.01 22.93
C HIS A 108 20.10 -11.53 22.82
N ARG A 109 21.06 -10.92 23.54
CA ARG A 109 22.47 -11.35 23.55
C ARG A 109 22.65 -12.79 24.04
N ALA A 110 21.80 -13.26 24.94
CA ALA A 110 21.87 -14.62 25.49
C ALA A 110 21.31 -15.70 24.54
N LEU A 111 20.68 -15.32 23.44
CA LEU A 111 19.99 -16.25 22.54
C LEU A 111 20.92 -16.78 21.44
N HIS A 112 20.95 -18.09 21.26
CA HIS A 112 21.67 -18.75 20.18
C HIS A 112 20.88 -19.93 19.64
N HIS A 113 20.18 -19.73 18.53
CA HIS A 113 19.35 -20.77 17.91
C HIS A 113 19.20 -20.53 16.40
N LYS A 114 19.10 -21.61 15.61
CA LYS A 114 19.04 -21.55 14.14
C LYS A 114 17.94 -20.60 13.63
N HIS A 115 16.78 -20.60 14.29
CA HIS A 115 15.60 -19.82 13.89
C HIS A 115 15.37 -18.54 14.70
N ILE A 116 16.40 -18.05 15.41
CA ILE A 116 16.41 -16.75 16.07
C ILE A 116 17.46 -15.87 15.36
N VAL A 117 17.15 -14.59 15.13
CA VAL A 117 18.12 -13.62 14.60
C VAL A 117 19.33 -13.58 15.53
N GLN A 118 20.53 -13.89 15.03
CA GLN A 118 21.71 -13.87 15.87
C GLN A 118 22.06 -12.46 16.33
N PHE A 119 22.27 -12.28 17.63
CA PHE A 119 22.89 -11.09 18.19
C PHE A 119 24.41 -11.22 18.08
N TYR A 120 25.09 -10.20 17.53
CA TYR A 120 26.55 -10.21 17.39
C TYR A 120 27.22 -9.35 18.45
N TYR A 121 26.82 -8.10 18.55
CA TYR A 121 27.52 -7.12 19.37
C TYR A 121 26.67 -5.86 19.58
N HIS A 122 27.03 -5.03 20.56
CA HIS A 122 26.53 -3.67 20.66
C HIS A 122 27.65 -2.75 21.13
N PHE A 123 27.56 -1.48 20.73
CA PHE A 123 28.46 -0.41 21.21
C PHE A 123 27.73 0.92 21.16
N GLU A 124 28.34 1.95 21.74
CA GLU A 124 27.76 3.29 21.81
C GLU A 124 28.83 4.32 21.43
N ASP A 125 28.42 5.36 20.71
CA ASP A 125 29.21 6.57 20.55
C ASP A 125 28.55 7.73 21.32
N LYS A 126 29.07 8.95 21.12
CA LYS A 126 28.55 10.16 21.77
C LYS A 126 27.08 10.48 21.45
N ASP A 127 26.55 9.99 20.33
CA ASP A 127 25.25 10.36 19.78
C ASP A 127 24.25 9.19 19.76
N ASN A 128 24.72 7.94 19.61
CA ASN A 128 23.89 6.78 19.33
C ASN A 128 24.36 5.48 20.03
N ILE A 129 23.39 4.58 20.21
CA ILE A 129 23.57 3.17 20.54
C ILE A 129 23.42 2.35 19.25
N TYR A 130 24.32 1.38 19.05
CA TYR A 130 24.38 0.49 17.89
C TYR A 130 24.22 -0.95 18.34
N ILE A 131 23.23 -1.66 17.78
CA ILE A 131 23.01 -3.08 18.03
C ILE A 131 23.19 -3.86 16.72
N LEU A 132 24.21 -4.71 16.66
CA LEU A 132 24.61 -5.49 15.48
C LEU A 132 23.94 -6.86 15.50
N LEU A 133 23.15 -7.13 14.47
CA LEU A 133 22.32 -8.33 14.31
C LEU A 133 22.61 -9.04 12.99
N GLU A 134 22.16 -10.30 12.90
CA GLU A 134 22.18 -11.10 11.67
C GLU A 134 21.49 -10.38 10.51
N HIS A 135 22.21 -10.24 9.39
CA HIS A 135 21.63 -9.69 8.17
C HIS A 135 20.79 -10.74 7.46
N CYS A 136 19.48 -10.48 7.38
CA CYS A 136 18.53 -11.30 6.65
C CYS A 136 18.20 -10.64 5.30
N SER A 137 18.95 -11.01 4.26
CA SER A 137 18.94 -10.33 2.96
C SER A 137 17.60 -10.37 2.21
N ARG A 138 16.71 -11.31 2.55
CA ARG A 138 15.38 -11.46 1.93
C ARG A 138 14.27 -10.77 2.72
N ARG A 139 14.64 -9.81 3.59
CA ARG A 139 13.74 -8.98 4.39
C ARG A 139 12.89 -9.83 5.35
N SER A 140 11.58 -9.60 5.43
CA SER A 140 10.68 -10.32 6.33
C SER A 140 9.51 -10.97 5.61
N LEU A 141 8.85 -11.90 6.28
CA LEU A 141 7.69 -12.62 5.75
C LEU A 141 6.53 -11.69 5.40
N ALA A 142 6.43 -10.52 6.06
CA ALA A 142 5.49 -9.45 5.67
C ALA A 142 5.78 -8.91 4.25
N HIS A 143 7.05 -8.78 3.86
CA HIS A 143 7.42 -8.34 2.52
C HIS A 143 7.08 -9.41 1.47
N ILE A 144 7.35 -10.68 1.78
CA ILE A 144 6.98 -11.81 0.92
C ILE A 144 5.45 -11.84 0.75
N LEU A 145 4.68 -11.79 1.84
CA LEU A 145 3.22 -11.80 1.76
C LEU A 145 2.67 -10.58 1.02
N LYS A 146 3.28 -9.39 1.15
CA LYS A 146 2.88 -8.21 0.39
C LYS A 146 2.99 -8.43 -1.13
N ALA A 147 4.05 -9.10 -1.58
CA ALA A 147 4.28 -9.44 -2.98
C ALA A 147 3.37 -10.59 -3.44
N ARG A 148 3.25 -11.64 -2.62
CA ARG A 148 2.54 -12.89 -2.93
C ARG A 148 1.03 -12.86 -2.70
N LYS A 149 0.55 -11.91 -1.88
CA LYS A 149 -0.82 -11.79 -1.32
C LYS A 149 -1.21 -12.94 -0.39
N VAL A 150 -1.02 -14.19 -0.84
CA VAL A 150 -1.28 -15.41 -0.07
C VAL A 150 -0.17 -16.43 -0.33
N LEU A 151 0.08 -17.31 0.64
CA LEU A 151 1.03 -18.41 0.53
C LEU A 151 0.29 -19.74 0.37
N THR A 152 0.92 -20.68 -0.31
CA THR A 152 0.40 -22.05 -0.43
C THR A 152 0.60 -22.82 0.88
N GLU A 153 -0.24 -23.81 1.17
CA GLU A 153 -0.10 -24.60 2.41
C GLU A 153 1.29 -25.24 2.62
N PRO A 154 1.98 -25.77 1.58
CA PRO A 154 3.35 -26.26 1.73
C PRO A 154 4.33 -25.18 2.21
N GLU A 155 4.22 -23.94 1.69
CA GLU A 155 5.03 -22.81 2.14
C GLU A 155 4.70 -22.42 3.58
N VAL A 156 3.41 -22.40 3.93
CA VAL A 156 2.94 -22.11 5.30
C VAL A 156 3.50 -23.14 6.27
N ARG A 157 3.52 -24.42 5.91
CA ARG A 157 4.11 -25.49 6.73
C ARG A 157 5.62 -25.34 6.88
N TYR A 158 6.31 -25.00 5.80
CA TYR A 158 7.75 -24.73 5.81
C TYR A 158 8.11 -23.59 6.78
N TYR A 159 7.40 -22.46 6.73
CA TYR A 159 7.68 -21.33 7.63
C TYR A 159 7.21 -21.59 9.06
N LEU A 160 6.00 -22.16 9.27
CA LEU A 160 5.50 -22.42 10.62
C LEU A 160 6.38 -23.39 11.40
N ARG A 161 6.94 -24.44 10.78
CA ARG A 161 7.88 -25.35 11.45
C ARG A 161 9.08 -24.60 12.03
N GLN A 162 9.61 -23.63 11.28
CA GLN A 162 10.76 -22.85 11.70
C GLN A 162 10.40 -21.83 12.78
N ILE A 163 9.22 -21.19 12.67
CA ILE A 163 8.69 -20.31 13.71
C ILE A 163 8.49 -21.09 15.02
N ILE A 164 7.86 -22.26 14.95
CA ILE A 164 7.64 -23.11 16.13
C ILE A 164 8.97 -23.55 16.73
N SER A 165 9.95 -23.93 15.92
CA SER A 165 11.29 -24.29 16.40
C SER A 165 11.97 -23.14 17.14
N GLY A 166 11.93 -21.92 16.60
CA GLY A 166 12.47 -20.74 17.29
C GLY A 166 11.70 -20.39 18.57
N LEU A 167 10.37 -20.47 18.53
CA LEU A 167 9.51 -20.13 19.65
C LEU A 167 9.63 -21.14 20.80
N LYS A 168 9.78 -22.43 20.48
CA LYS A 168 10.05 -23.48 21.47
C LYS A 168 11.33 -23.19 22.24
N TYR A 169 12.41 -22.85 21.53
CA TYR A 169 13.66 -22.42 22.16
C TYR A 169 13.47 -21.21 23.09
N LEU A 170 12.71 -20.19 22.66
CA LEU A 170 12.44 -19.03 23.52
C LEU A 170 11.68 -19.41 24.80
N HIS A 171 10.65 -20.25 24.68
CA HIS A 171 9.84 -20.70 25.82
C HIS A 171 10.66 -21.58 26.77
N GLU A 172 11.57 -22.41 26.27
CA GLU A 172 12.54 -23.18 27.07
C GLU A 172 13.55 -22.28 27.81
N GLN A 173 13.89 -21.12 27.24
CA GLN A 173 14.69 -20.08 27.90
C GLN A 173 13.85 -19.17 28.81
N GLU A 174 12.58 -19.54 29.06
CA GLU A 174 11.62 -18.74 29.85
C GLU A 174 11.46 -17.31 29.32
N ILE A 175 11.49 -17.12 27.99
CA ILE A 175 11.33 -15.83 27.33
C ILE A 175 10.07 -15.83 26.47
N LEU A 176 9.20 -14.85 26.71
CA LEU A 176 8.04 -14.56 25.88
C LEU A 176 8.39 -13.49 24.86
N HIS A 177 8.00 -13.71 23.59
CA HIS A 177 8.30 -12.75 22.53
C HIS A 177 7.34 -11.55 22.56
N ARG A 178 6.03 -11.78 22.78
CA ARG A 178 4.96 -10.76 22.96
C ARG A 178 4.64 -9.85 21.76
N ASP A 179 5.41 -9.92 20.67
CA ASP A 179 5.10 -9.22 19.41
C ASP A 179 5.36 -10.09 18.16
N LEU A 180 4.88 -11.34 18.17
CA LEU A 180 4.96 -12.22 17.01
C LEU A 180 4.06 -11.70 15.88
N LYS A 181 4.67 -11.41 14.73
CA LYS A 181 3.98 -10.94 13.52
C LYS A 181 4.86 -11.18 12.29
N LEU A 182 4.26 -11.16 11.10
CA LEU A 182 4.98 -11.36 9.84
C LEU A 182 6.17 -10.40 9.62
N GLY A 183 6.09 -9.20 10.18
CA GLY A 183 7.16 -8.19 10.11
C GLY A 183 8.42 -8.58 10.87
N ASN A 184 8.30 -9.45 11.88
CA ASN A 184 9.35 -9.86 12.81
C ASN A 184 9.93 -11.26 12.48
N PHE A 185 9.47 -11.87 11.39
CA PHE A 185 10.03 -13.10 10.84
C PHE A 185 10.89 -12.77 9.64
N PHE A 186 12.20 -12.72 9.84
CA PHE A 186 13.18 -12.35 8.83
C PHE A 186 13.63 -13.57 8.04
N ILE A 187 13.97 -13.38 6.76
CA ILE A 187 14.36 -14.46 5.86
C ILE A 187 15.79 -14.21 5.37
N ASN A 188 16.68 -15.18 5.59
CA ASN A 188 18.06 -15.09 5.14
C ASN A 188 18.21 -15.51 3.66
N GLU A 189 19.44 -15.49 3.15
CA GLU A 189 19.73 -15.85 1.76
C GLU A 189 19.35 -17.30 1.41
N ALA A 190 19.40 -18.21 2.37
CA ALA A 190 19.05 -19.61 2.19
C ALA A 190 17.54 -19.91 2.31
N MET A 191 16.68 -18.88 2.36
CA MET A 191 15.24 -18.99 2.60
C MET A 191 14.90 -19.58 3.98
N GLU A 192 15.79 -19.44 4.96
CA GLU A 192 15.54 -19.86 6.34
C GLU A 192 14.99 -18.68 7.14
N LEU A 193 14.03 -18.98 8.03
CA LEU A 193 13.33 -18.01 8.86
C LEU A 193 14.08 -17.79 10.18
N LYS A 194 14.13 -16.52 10.59
CA LYS A 194 14.72 -16.01 11.83
C LYS A 194 13.72 -15.12 12.56
N ILE A 195 13.35 -15.47 13.79
CA ILE A 195 12.53 -14.60 14.65
C ILE A 195 13.43 -13.49 15.21
N GLY A 196 12.98 -12.24 15.10
CA GLY A 196 13.71 -11.08 15.64
C GLY A 196 12.80 -10.01 16.22
N ASP A 197 13.40 -8.89 16.61
CA ASP A 197 12.77 -7.75 17.28
C ASP A 197 12.25 -8.06 18.70
N PHE A 198 13.18 -8.13 19.64
CA PHE A 198 12.92 -8.46 21.04
C PHE A 198 12.55 -7.24 21.92
N GLY A 199 12.19 -6.10 21.30
CA GLY A 199 11.92 -4.85 22.04
C GLY A 199 10.71 -4.90 22.99
N LEU A 200 9.83 -5.89 22.85
CA LEU A 200 8.73 -6.16 23.78
C LEU A 200 8.91 -7.46 24.58
N ALA A 201 10.01 -8.18 24.36
CA ALA A 201 10.26 -9.47 24.98
C ALA A 201 10.45 -9.33 26.50
N ALA A 202 10.10 -10.39 27.22
CA ALA A 202 10.23 -10.43 28.67
C ALA A 202 10.45 -11.86 29.16
N LYS A 203 11.12 -12.01 30.30
CA LYS A 203 11.12 -13.28 31.03
C LYS A 203 9.69 -13.65 31.43
N LEU A 204 9.40 -14.94 31.36
CA LEU A 204 8.17 -15.54 31.83
C LEU A 204 8.10 -15.35 33.35
N GLU A 205 6.96 -14.84 33.82
CA GLU A 205 6.70 -14.64 35.24
C GLU A 205 5.57 -15.60 35.68
N PRO A 206 5.59 -16.08 36.94
CA PRO A 206 4.46 -16.80 37.53
C PRO A 206 3.16 -16.00 37.40
N VAL A 207 2.01 -16.68 37.29
CA VAL A 207 0.71 -16.05 36.99
C VAL A 207 0.38 -14.86 37.89
N GLU A 208 0.69 -14.97 39.18
CA GLU A 208 0.53 -13.93 40.20
C GLU A 208 1.34 -12.65 39.93
N ASN A 209 2.53 -12.80 39.33
CA ASN A 209 3.47 -11.72 39.06
C ASN A 209 3.44 -11.23 37.60
N ARG A 210 2.66 -11.88 36.72
CA ARG A 210 2.60 -11.52 35.29
C ARG A 210 2.26 -10.06 35.08
N ARG A 211 3.11 -9.37 34.31
CA ARG A 211 2.84 -8.02 33.79
C ARG A 211 1.50 -7.94 33.06
N ARG A 212 0.58 -7.12 33.60
CA ARG A 212 -0.77 -6.88 33.06
C ARG A 212 -0.85 -5.73 32.04
N THR A 213 0.30 -5.18 31.65
CA THR A 213 0.39 -4.12 30.63
C THR A 213 0.07 -4.70 29.26
N ILE A 214 -0.90 -4.10 28.57
CA ILE A 214 -1.23 -4.43 27.18
C ILE A 214 -0.11 -3.92 26.27
N CYS A 215 0.61 -4.81 25.60
CA CYS A 215 1.57 -4.46 24.57
C CYS A 215 1.56 -5.47 23.42
N GLY A 216 2.08 -5.06 22.27
CA GLY A 216 2.09 -5.85 21.04
C GLY A 216 1.24 -5.21 19.94
N THR A 217 1.28 -5.81 18.75
CA THR A 217 0.54 -5.32 17.59
C THR A 217 -0.95 -5.70 17.68
N PRO A 218 -1.90 -4.75 17.56
CA PRO A 218 -3.33 -4.97 17.86
C PRO A 218 -3.98 -6.22 17.26
N ASN A 219 -3.74 -6.52 15.97
CA ASN A 219 -4.35 -7.66 15.28
C ASN A 219 -3.82 -9.04 15.73
N TYR A 220 -2.79 -9.07 16.60
CA TYR A 220 -2.17 -10.28 17.13
C TYR A 220 -2.29 -10.37 18.65
N LEU A 221 -2.96 -9.40 19.30
CA LEU A 221 -3.21 -9.44 20.74
C LEU A 221 -4.20 -10.56 21.07
N SER A 222 -3.93 -11.29 22.16
CA SER A 222 -4.80 -12.36 22.64
C SER A 222 -5.90 -11.85 23.59
N PRO A 223 -7.00 -12.60 23.76
CA PRO A 223 -8.11 -12.23 24.64
C PRO A 223 -7.65 -11.94 26.08
N GLU A 224 -6.81 -12.80 26.66
CA GLU A 224 -6.31 -12.69 28.03
C GLU A 224 -5.46 -11.43 28.26
N VAL A 225 -4.67 -11.01 27.26
CA VAL A 225 -3.90 -9.76 27.30
C VAL A 225 -4.86 -8.56 27.32
N LEU A 226 -5.88 -8.55 26.45
CA LEU A 226 -6.90 -7.49 26.43
C LEU A 226 -7.77 -7.45 27.69
N ASN A 227 -7.87 -8.58 28.40
CA ASN A 227 -8.55 -8.72 29.67
C ASN A 227 -7.63 -8.48 30.88
N LYS A 228 -6.39 -8.01 30.65
CA LYS A 228 -5.39 -7.67 31.68
C LYS A 228 -5.01 -8.86 32.59
N GLN A 229 -5.08 -10.09 32.07
CA GLN A 229 -4.63 -11.30 32.77
C GLN A 229 -3.12 -11.54 32.61
N GLY A 230 -2.45 -10.73 31.78
CA GLY A 230 -1.02 -10.82 31.49
C GLY A 230 -0.72 -11.64 30.23
N HIS A 231 0.56 -11.76 29.89
CA HIS A 231 1.04 -12.56 28.76
C HIS A 231 1.58 -13.90 29.26
N GLY A 232 1.23 -14.98 28.57
CA GLY A 232 1.80 -16.31 28.77
C GLY A 232 2.32 -16.91 27.46
N CYS A 233 2.82 -18.14 27.51
CA CYS A 233 3.24 -18.87 26.31
C CYS A 233 2.07 -19.07 25.34
N GLU A 234 0.87 -19.23 25.88
CA GLU A 234 -0.40 -19.40 25.17
C GLU A 234 -0.77 -18.14 24.36
N SER A 235 -0.32 -16.96 24.81
CA SER A 235 -0.51 -15.70 24.07
C SER A 235 0.36 -15.64 22.81
N ASP A 236 1.57 -16.23 22.85
CA ASP A 236 2.41 -16.39 21.65
C ASP A 236 1.80 -17.43 20.69
N VAL A 237 1.16 -18.50 21.21
CA VAL A 237 0.41 -19.48 20.39
C VAL A 237 -0.78 -18.83 19.67
N TRP A 238 -1.51 -17.94 20.34
CA TRP A 238 -2.57 -17.15 19.70
C TRP A 238 -2.02 -16.30 18.55
N ALA A 239 -0.92 -15.57 18.79
CA ALA A 239 -0.29 -14.76 17.75
C ALA A 239 0.19 -15.62 16.57
N LEU A 240 0.69 -16.83 16.84
CA LEU A 240 1.03 -17.82 15.80
C LEU A 240 -0.21 -18.24 14.99
N GLY A 241 -1.38 -18.36 15.61
CA GLY A 241 -2.65 -18.66 14.94
C GLY A 241 -3.06 -17.54 13.99
N CYS A 242 -2.95 -16.29 14.44
CA CYS A 242 -3.15 -15.11 13.60
C CYS A 242 -2.17 -15.09 12.43
N VAL A 243 -0.90 -15.44 12.66
CA VAL A 243 0.14 -15.55 11.63
C VAL A 243 -0.21 -16.62 10.58
N MET A 244 -0.61 -17.82 11.01
CA MET A 244 -1.04 -18.90 10.11
C MET A 244 -2.23 -18.47 9.24
N TYR A 245 -3.27 -17.90 9.88
CA TYR A 245 -4.44 -17.37 9.17
C TYR A 245 -4.02 -16.32 8.14
N THR A 246 -3.15 -15.38 8.53
CA THR A 246 -2.70 -14.28 7.65
C THR A 246 -1.89 -14.79 6.47
N MET A 247 -1.02 -15.80 6.65
CA MET A 247 -0.28 -16.38 5.53
C MET A 247 -1.18 -17.05 4.50
N LEU A 248 -2.22 -17.76 4.95
CA LEU A 248 -3.13 -18.50 4.08
C LEU A 248 -4.16 -17.59 3.37
N LEU A 249 -4.57 -16.50 4.02
CA LEU A 249 -5.69 -15.66 3.56
C LEU A 249 -5.28 -14.23 3.19
N GLY A 250 -4.04 -13.83 3.45
CA GLY A 250 -3.49 -12.53 3.09
C GLY A 250 -3.90 -11.36 3.97
N ARG A 251 -4.75 -11.60 4.98
CA ARG A 251 -5.27 -10.59 5.92
C ARG A 251 -5.40 -11.17 7.34
N PRO A 252 -5.32 -10.36 8.40
CA PRO A 252 -5.48 -10.83 9.76
C PRO A 252 -6.91 -11.30 10.06
N PRO A 253 -7.11 -12.19 11.06
CA PRO A 253 -8.45 -12.70 11.41
C PRO A 253 -9.38 -11.65 12.03
N PHE A 254 -8.83 -10.67 12.76
CA PHE A 254 -9.60 -9.67 13.52
C PHE A 254 -9.47 -8.23 12.96
N GLU A 255 -9.09 -8.11 11.69
CA GLU A 255 -8.96 -6.81 11.05
C GLU A 255 -10.34 -6.16 10.88
N THR A 256 -10.50 -4.96 11.44
CA THR A 256 -11.72 -4.16 11.32
C THR A 256 -11.36 -2.69 11.09
N THR A 257 -12.36 -1.87 10.75
CA THR A 257 -12.16 -0.44 10.49
C THR A 257 -11.92 0.38 11.75
N ASN A 258 -12.11 -0.18 12.96
CA ASN A 258 -11.91 0.54 14.20
C ASN A 258 -11.32 -0.35 15.30
N LEU A 259 -10.37 0.21 16.06
CA LEU A 259 -9.59 -0.55 17.04
C LEU A 259 -10.45 -1.14 18.18
N LYS A 260 -11.52 -0.43 18.58
CA LYS A 260 -12.44 -0.87 19.63
C LYS A 260 -13.20 -2.14 19.22
N GLU A 261 -13.61 -2.20 17.95
CA GLU A 261 -14.26 -3.36 17.34
C GLU A 261 -13.29 -4.52 17.21
N THR A 262 -12.07 -4.27 16.73
CA THR A 262 -11.02 -5.29 16.71
C THR A 262 -10.83 -5.90 18.10
N TYR A 263 -10.77 -5.09 19.16
CA TYR A 263 -10.67 -5.59 20.53
C TYR A 263 -11.92 -6.36 20.99
N ARG A 264 -13.12 -6.00 20.52
CA ARG A 264 -14.34 -6.78 20.78
C ARG A 264 -14.27 -8.15 20.11
N CYS A 265 -13.97 -8.19 18.81
CA CYS A 265 -13.84 -9.42 18.05
C CYS A 265 -12.78 -10.35 18.64
N ILE A 266 -11.63 -9.81 19.06
CA ILE A 266 -10.58 -10.59 19.73
C ILE A 266 -11.11 -11.20 21.04
N ARG A 267 -11.72 -10.41 21.93
CA ARG A 267 -12.26 -10.92 23.21
C ARG A 267 -13.32 -12.00 23.03
N GLU A 268 -14.09 -11.90 21.96
CA GLU A 268 -15.12 -12.89 21.59
C GLU A 268 -14.55 -14.07 20.80
N ALA A 269 -13.26 -14.04 20.42
CA ALA A 269 -12.64 -14.95 19.45
C ALA A 269 -13.47 -15.09 18.16
N ARG A 270 -14.08 -13.99 17.72
CA ARG A 270 -14.99 -13.96 16.57
C ARG A 270 -14.26 -13.51 15.32
N TYR A 271 -14.09 -14.42 14.38
CA TYR A 271 -13.51 -14.18 13.06
C TYR A 271 -14.20 -15.06 12.01
N ASN A 272 -14.03 -14.72 10.73
CA ASN A 272 -14.60 -15.49 9.63
C ASN A 272 -13.62 -16.59 9.20
N MET A 273 -14.10 -17.83 9.06
CA MET A 273 -13.33 -18.95 8.52
C MET A 273 -13.78 -19.26 7.08
N PRO A 274 -13.03 -18.83 6.04
CA PRO A 274 -13.43 -19.04 4.66
C PRO A 274 -13.51 -20.52 4.28
N SER A 275 -14.47 -20.88 3.43
CA SER A 275 -14.63 -22.25 2.93
C SER A 275 -13.45 -22.72 2.08
N THR A 276 -12.64 -21.81 1.54
CA THR A 276 -11.47 -22.08 0.68
C THR A 276 -10.31 -22.79 1.37
N LEU A 277 -10.23 -22.74 2.71
CA LEU A 277 -9.17 -23.43 3.46
C LEU A 277 -9.43 -24.94 3.56
N SER A 278 -8.37 -25.75 3.59
CA SER A 278 -8.49 -27.18 3.88
C SER A 278 -9.08 -27.43 5.27
N PRO A 279 -9.78 -28.56 5.49
CA PRO A 279 -10.28 -28.93 6.81
C PRO A 279 -9.18 -28.93 7.89
N GLN A 280 -7.98 -29.40 7.55
CA GLN A 280 -6.83 -29.46 8.45
C GLN A 280 -6.35 -28.06 8.83
N ALA A 281 -6.25 -27.13 7.87
CA ALA A 281 -5.87 -25.76 8.17
C ALA A 281 -6.93 -25.05 9.03
N LYS A 282 -8.23 -25.23 8.72
CA LYS A 282 -9.33 -24.66 9.51
C LYS A 282 -9.28 -25.15 10.96
N HIS A 283 -9.11 -26.45 11.16
CA HIS A 283 -9.06 -27.06 12.48
C HIS A 283 -7.87 -26.51 13.29
N LEU A 284 -6.66 -26.51 12.70
CA LEU A 284 -5.47 -26.01 13.39
C LEU A 284 -5.61 -24.53 13.80
N ILE A 285 -6.10 -23.68 12.90
CA ILE A 285 -6.36 -22.27 13.21
C ILE A 285 -7.38 -22.16 14.36
N SER A 286 -8.45 -22.95 14.34
CA SER A 286 -9.49 -22.87 15.38
C SER A 286 -9.01 -23.23 16.78
N ILE A 287 -8.15 -24.24 16.91
CA ILE A 287 -7.60 -24.64 18.23
C ILE A 287 -6.52 -23.65 18.71
N MET A 288 -5.73 -23.06 17.82
CA MET A 288 -4.75 -22.03 18.19
C MET A 288 -5.39 -20.69 18.56
N LEU A 289 -6.54 -20.36 17.95
CA LEU A 289 -7.35 -19.18 18.24
C LEU A 289 -8.49 -19.47 19.21
N ALA A 290 -8.35 -20.48 20.07
CA ALA A 290 -9.28 -20.74 21.15
C ALA A 290 -9.33 -19.55 22.12
N LYS A 291 -10.54 -19.20 22.57
CA LYS A 291 -10.79 -18.05 23.45
C LYS A 291 -10.05 -18.20 24.78
N SER A 292 -10.16 -19.35 25.40
CA SER A 292 -9.45 -19.67 26.65
C SER A 292 -8.02 -20.10 26.32
N PRO A 293 -7.00 -19.55 27.01
CA PRO A 293 -5.60 -19.87 26.73
C PRO A 293 -5.25 -21.34 27.00
N GLU A 294 -5.86 -21.98 28.00
CA GLU A 294 -5.67 -23.39 28.35
C GLU A 294 -6.17 -24.39 27.31
N ASP A 295 -7.10 -23.99 26.44
CA ASP A 295 -7.62 -24.82 25.35
C ASP A 295 -6.69 -24.81 24.12
N ARG A 296 -5.66 -23.95 24.12
CA ARG A 296 -4.72 -23.84 22.99
C ARG A 296 -3.69 -24.96 23.07
N PRO A 297 -3.30 -25.55 21.92
CA PRO A 297 -2.33 -26.64 21.89
C PRO A 297 -0.93 -26.16 22.31
N ARG A 298 -0.11 -27.08 22.83
CA ARG A 298 1.32 -26.82 23.02
C ARG A 298 2.02 -26.80 21.66
N LEU A 299 3.20 -26.18 21.61
CA LEU A 299 3.99 -26.08 20.38
C LEU A 299 4.31 -27.46 19.75
N ASP A 300 4.57 -28.46 20.58
CA ASP A 300 4.81 -29.83 20.11
C ASP A 300 3.54 -30.46 19.51
N ASP A 301 2.38 -30.23 20.11
CA ASP A 301 1.09 -30.74 19.60
C ASP A 301 0.75 -30.13 18.24
N ILE A 302 1.09 -28.84 18.04
CA ILE A 302 0.92 -28.16 16.74
C ILE A 302 1.72 -28.87 15.64
N LEU A 303 2.96 -29.31 15.92
CA LEU A 303 3.80 -30.00 14.93
C LEU A 303 3.29 -31.40 14.58
N HIS A 304 2.57 -32.06 15.50
CA HIS A 304 1.96 -33.38 15.28
C HIS A 304 0.58 -33.31 14.63
N HIS A 305 0.00 -32.12 14.49
CA HIS A 305 -1.30 -31.92 13.87
C HIS A 305 -1.33 -32.37 12.40
N ASP A 306 -2.49 -32.88 11.95
CA ASP A 306 -2.73 -33.39 10.59
C ASP A 306 -2.36 -32.43 9.46
N PHE A 307 -2.43 -31.13 9.74
CA PHE A 307 -1.93 -30.09 8.83
C PHE A 307 -0.48 -30.36 8.42
N PHE A 308 0.40 -30.69 9.37
CA PHE A 308 1.81 -31.00 9.09
C PHE A 308 2.03 -32.45 8.66
N SER A 309 1.38 -33.42 9.30
CA SER A 309 1.67 -34.84 9.09
C SER A 309 1.11 -35.39 7.77
N GLN A 310 -0.02 -34.88 7.28
CA GLN A 310 -0.67 -35.36 6.06
C GLN A 310 -0.30 -34.54 4.80
N GLY A 311 0.33 -33.37 4.97
CA GLY A 311 0.69 -32.47 3.87
C GLY A 311 2.16 -32.55 3.45
N PHE A 312 2.45 -32.46 2.14
CA PHE A 312 3.83 -32.38 1.62
C PHE A 312 4.54 -31.10 2.08
N THR A 313 5.57 -31.19 2.93
CA THR A 313 6.37 -30.02 3.35
C THR A 313 7.70 -30.03 2.62
N PRO A 314 8.07 -28.98 1.86
CA PRO A 314 9.37 -28.92 1.22
C PRO A 314 10.47 -28.73 2.26
N ASP A 315 11.64 -29.35 2.04
CA ASP A 315 12.81 -29.16 2.91
C ASP A 315 13.46 -27.79 2.72
N ARG A 316 13.31 -27.21 1.52
CA ARG A 316 13.80 -25.87 1.16
C ARG A 316 12.84 -25.21 0.18
N LEU A 317 12.66 -23.90 0.32
CA LEU A 317 11.97 -23.08 -0.68
C LEU A 317 12.96 -22.42 -1.63
N SER A 318 12.57 -22.31 -2.90
CA SER A 318 13.32 -21.51 -3.88
C SER A 318 13.17 -20.02 -3.58
N VAL A 319 14.19 -19.24 -3.93
CA VAL A 319 14.19 -17.77 -3.87
C VAL A 319 13.03 -17.16 -4.64
N SER A 320 12.58 -17.81 -5.72
CA SER A 320 11.42 -17.37 -6.50
C SER A 320 10.15 -17.28 -5.65
N CYS A 321 10.04 -18.06 -4.56
CA CYS A 321 8.89 -18.04 -3.65
C CYS A 321 8.71 -16.69 -2.95
N CYS A 322 9.71 -15.80 -2.94
CA CYS A 322 9.53 -14.43 -2.47
C CYS A 322 8.52 -13.62 -3.32
N HIS A 323 8.34 -13.97 -4.59
CA HIS A 323 7.56 -13.18 -5.56
C HIS A 323 6.53 -13.99 -6.34
N THR A 324 6.76 -15.29 -6.56
CA THR A 324 5.91 -16.15 -7.38
C THR A 324 5.55 -17.43 -6.62
N ALA A 325 4.33 -17.93 -6.81
CA ALA A 325 3.91 -19.21 -6.23
C ALA A 325 4.72 -20.38 -6.79
N PRO A 326 5.16 -21.33 -5.93
CA PRO A 326 5.90 -22.50 -6.41
C PRO A 326 4.98 -23.46 -7.16
N ASP A 327 5.47 -24.04 -8.25
CA ASP A 327 4.79 -25.13 -8.94
C ASP A 327 5.10 -26.45 -8.22
N LEU A 328 4.18 -26.85 -7.33
CA LEU A 328 4.35 -28.03 -6.46
C LEU A 328 3.55 -29.24 -6.97
N GLN A 329 3.28 -29.33 -8.28
CA GLN A 329 2.55 -30.47 -8.84
C GLN A 329 3.41 -31.74 -8.91
N HIS A 330 2.99 -32.77 -8.16
CA HIS A 330 3.55 -34.11 -8.11
C HIS A 330 3.77 -34.72 -9.52
N THR A 331 5.01 -35.06 -9.86
CA THR A 331 5.33 -35.90 -11.02
C THR A 331 4.98 -37.35 -10.69
N SER A 332 3.77 -37.80 -11.06
CA SER A 332 3.45 -39.23 -11.05
C SER A 332 4.43 -39.99 -11.96
N PRO A 333 4.99 -41.15 -11.54
CA PRO A 333 5.84 -42.00 -12.37
C PRO A 333 5.22 -42.35 -13.74
N ALA A 334 3.89 -42.40 -13.81
CA ALA A 334 3.16 -42.61 -15.06
C ALA A 334 3.43 -41.52 -16.10
N LYS A 335 3.55 -40.24 -15.70
CA LYS A 335 3.86 -39.13 -16.63
C LYS A 335 5.28 -39.22 -17.19
N SER A 336 6.24 -39.73 -16.42
CA SER A 336 7.61 -39.99 -16.89
C SER A 336 7.64 -41.10 -17.96
N PHE A 337 6.85 -42.15 -17.74
CA PHE A 337 6.71 -43.27 -18.67
C PHE A 337 6.01 -42.84 -19.98
N PHE A 338 4.92 -42.08 -19.90
CA PHE A 338 4.25 -41.52 -21.08
C PHE A 338 5.11 -40.52 -21.84
N LYS A 339 5.96 -39.73 -21.16
CA LYS A 339 6.88 -38.78 -21.81
C LYS A 339 7.99 -39.50 -22.59
N LYS A 340 8.47 -40.65 -22.10
CA LYS A 340 9.44 -41.51 -22.82
C LYS A 340 8.79 -42.26 -23.98
N ALA A 341 7.58 -42.80 -23.80
CA ALA A 341 6.85 -43.49 -24.87
C ALA A 341 6.41 -42.53 -26.00
N ALA A 342 5.95 -41.32 -25.66
CA ALA A 342 5.59 -40.30 -26.64
C ALA A 342 6.81 -39.74 -27.40
N ALA A 343 7.97 -39.65 -26.76
CA ALA A 343 9.22 -39.25 -27.41
C ALA A 343 9.72 -40.29 -28.44
N ALA A 344 9.43 -41.57 -28.21
CA ALA A 344 9.77 -42.65 -29.14
C ALA A 344 8.80 -42.76 -30.34
N LEU A 345 7.52 -42.39 -30.16
CA LEU A 345 6.48 -42.54 -31.18
C LEU A 345 6.26 -41.31 -32.07
N PHE A 346 6.60 -40.11 -31.61
CA PHE A 346 6.26 -38.85 -32.32
C PHE A 346 7.42 -37.86 -32.44
N GLY A 347 8.64 -38.35 -32.57
CA GLY A 347 9.84 -37.56 -32.85
C GLY A 347 9.78 -36.87 -34.21
N GLY A 348 9.06 -35.74 -34.31
CA GLY A 348 9.01 -34.86 -35.47
C GLY A 348 8.74 -33.42 -35.02
N LYS A 349 9.81 -32.67 -34.76
CA LYS A 349 9.78 -31.28 -34.27
C LYS A 349 9.55 -30.32 -35.44
N LYS A 350 8.40 -29.62 -35.46
CA LYS A 350 8.34 -28.14 -35.52
C LYS A 350 6.95 -27.51 -35.48
N ASP A 351 5.85 -28.22 -35.77
CA ASP A 351 4.54 -27.53 -35.93
C ASP A 351 3.50 -27.78 -34.83
N LYS A 352 3.84 -28.50 -33.74
CA LYS A 352 2.90 -28.73 -32.62
C LYS A 352 2.94 -27.68 -31.49
N ALA A 353 4.02 -26.89 -31.37
CA ALA A 353 4.15 -25.90 -30.29
C ALA A 353 3.15 -24.75 -30.44
N LYS A 354 3.02 -24.18 -31.65
CA LYS A 354 2.10 -23.07 -31.93
C LYS A 354 0.63 -23.45 -31.75
N TYR A 355 0.22 -24.66 -32.13
CA TYR A 355 -1.19 -25.05 -32.07
C TYR A 355 -1.67 -25.31 -30.63
N PHE A 356 -0.91 -26.07 -29.84
CA PHE A 356 -1.27 -26.34 -28.44
C PHE A 356 -1.05 -25.14 -27.51
N GLU A 357 -0.09 -24.27 -27.81
CA GLU A 357 0.10 -23.01 -27.07
C GLU A 357 -1.04 -22.02 -27.36
N THR A 358 -1.52 -21.93 -28.62
CA THR A 358 -2.68 -21.09 -28.97
C THR A 358 -3.97 -21.64 -28.36
N LEU A 359 -4.18 -22.96 -28.37
CA LEU A 359 -5.37 -23.59 -27.79
C LEU A 359 -5.38 -23.53 -26.25
N ASN A 360 -4.22 -23.69 -25.59
CA ASN A 360 -4.08 -23.54 -24.14
C ASN A 360 -4.12 -22.07 -23.69
N LYS A 361 -3.71 -21.12 -24.55
CA LYS A 361 -3.82 -19.68 -24.26
C LYS A 361 -5.25 -19.19 -24.41
N LEU A 362 -5.98 -19.65 -25.43
CA LEU A 362 -7.41 -19.38 -25.62
C LEU A 362 -8.25 -19.98 -24.49
N THR A 363 -8.04 -21.25 -24.12
CA THR A 363 -8.80 -21.90 -23.03
C THR A 363 -8.46 -21.35 -21.65
N LYS A 364 -7.21 -20.94 -21.40
CA LYS A 364 -6.82 -20.29 -20.14
C LYS A 364 -7.31 -18.84 -20.05
N GLU A 365 -7.28 -18.08 -21.15
CA GLU A 365 -7.91 -16.76 -21.22
C GLU A 365 -9.43 -16.87 -21.03
N GLU A 366 -10.11 -17.83 -21.66
CA GLU A 366 -11.55 -18.04 -21.49
C GLU A 366 -11.92 -18.49 -20.07
N GLU A 367 -11.15 -19.37 -19.43
CA GLU A 367 -11.37 -19.78 -18.04
C GLU A 367 -11.05 -18.69 -17.01
N ASP A 368 -10.00 -17.91 -17.23
CA ASP A 368 -9.67 -16.76 -16.39
C ASP A 368 -10.71 -15.66 -16.57
N ILE A 369 -11.18 -15.39 -17.80
CA ILE A 369 -12.31 -14.51 -18.11
C ILE A 369 -13.59 -15.01 -17.45
N HIS A 370 -13.87 -16.32 -17.45
CA HIS A 370 -15.05 -16.90 -16.81
C HIS A 370 -14.99 -16.77 -15.28
N ARG A 371 -13.84 -17.04 -14.65
CA ARG A 371 -13.63 -16.83 -13.20
C ARG A 371 -13.76 -15.36 -12.82
N LEU A 372 -13.18 -14.47 -13.61
CA LEU A 372 -13.27 -13.02 -13.41
C LEU A 372 -14.71 -12.51 -13.58
N ARG A 373 -15.44 -12.94 -14.63
CA ARG A 373 -16.87 -12.64 -14.83
C ARG A 373 -17.73 -13.09 -13.64
N HIS A 374 -17.43 -14.27 -13.08
CA HIS A 374 -18.12 -14.79 -11.91
C HIS A 374 -17.84 -13.97 -10.64
N ASP A 375 -16.60 -13.57 -10.40
CA ASP A 375 -16.22 -12.76 -9.24
C ASP A 375 -16.82 -11.34 -9.31
N LEU A 376 -16.93 -10.76 -10.50
CA LEU A 376 -17.55 -9.45 -10.70
C LEU A 376 -19.07 -9.44 -10.51
N ARG A 377 -19.79 -10.48 -10.97
CA ARG A 377 -21.23 -10.62 -10.71
C ARG A 377 -21.56 -10.69 -9.22
N LYS A 378 -20.66 -11.23 -8.39
CA LYS A 378 -20.83 -11.29 -6.93
C LYS A 378 -20.54 -9.96 -6.21
N ALA A 379 -19.76 -9.07 -6.82
CA ALA A 379 -19.35 -7.79 -6.22
C ALA A 379 -20.18 -6.58 -6.69
N SER A 380 -21.11 -6.78 -7.64
CA SER A 380 -22.01 -5.74 -8.14
C SER A 380 -23.04 -5.31 -7.08
N ILE A 381 -23.06 -4.00 -6.79
CA ILE A 381 -23.90 -3.35 -5.77
C ILE A 381 -25.38 -3.23 -6.22
N SER A 382 -25.70 -3.46 -7.50
CA SER A 382 -27.06 -3.26 -8.02
C SER A 382 -28.06 -4.38 -7.69
N ASN A 383 -27.64 -5.52 -7.12
CA ASN A 383 -28.53 -6.66 -6.87
C ASN A 383 -28.84 -6.98 -5.40
N GLN A 384 -28.32 -6.21 -4.43
CA GLN A 384 -28.62 -6.47 -3.00
C GLN A 384 -29.82 -5.70 -2.45
N HIS A 385 -30.31 -4.65 -3.11
CA HIS A 385 -31.40 -3.81 -2.57
C HIS A 385 -32.82 -4.21 -2.97
N CYS A 386 -33.04 -5.20 -3.84
CA CYS A 386 -34.41 -5.57 -4.29
C CYS A 386 -35.03 -6.77 -3.53
N ARG A 387 -34.34 -7.39 -2.57
CA ARG A 387 -34.87 -8.58 -1.84
C ARG A 387 -35.39 -8.32 -0.43
N GLN A 388 -35.26 -7.11 0.10
CA GLN A 388 -35.71 -6.78 1.47
C GLN A 388 -37.02 -5.96 1.54
N ALA A 389 -37.72 -5.79 0.42
CA ALA A 389 -38.94 -4.95 0.37
C ALA A 389 -40.27 -5.73 0.31
N LEU A 390 -40.30 -7.03 0.63
CA LEU A 390 -41.52 -7.86 0.50
C LEU A 390 -41.97 -8.61 1.77
N GLU A 391 -41.32 -8.40 2.91
CA GLU A 391 -41.78 -8.94 4.19
C GLU A 391 -41.73 -7.83 5.25
N ASP A 392 -42.82 -7.05 5.33
CA ASP A 392 -43.38 -6.52 6.58
C ASP A 392 -44.51 -5.53 6.25
N SER A 393 -45.74 -6.04 6.15
CA SER A 393 -46.94 -5.22 6.10
C SER A 393 -47.95 -5.70 7.16
N LYS A 394 -47.91 -5.04 8.32
CA LYS A 394 -49.07 -4.95 9.23
C LYS A 394 -49.21 -3.51 9.76
N PRO A 395 -50.45 -3.00 9.89
CA PRO A 395 -50.72 -1.55 10.00
C PRO A 395 -50.70 -1.03 11.44
N PRO A 396 -50.50 0.29 11.67
CA PRO A 396 -50.63 0.90 12.99
C PRO A 396 -52.03 1.49 13.24
N VAL A 397 -52.41 1.55 14.52
CA VAL A 397 -53.62 2.21 15.07
C VAL A 397 -53.16 3.37 16.00
N PRO A 398 -53.92 4.48 16.13
CA PRO A 398 -53.37 5.80 16.46
C PRO A 398 -53.63 6.26 17.91
N SER A 399 -52.80 7.20 18.41
CA SER A 399 -53.13 8.14 19.50
C SER A 399 -52.17 9.35 19.40
N SER A 400 -52.62 10.53 18.98
CA SER A 400 -53.32 11.62 19.69
C SER A 400 -52.42 12.56 20.52
N GLY A 401 -52.38 13.85 20.15
CA GLY A 401 -52.30 14.97 21.11
C GLY A 401 -50.99 15.79 21.20
N LYS A 402 -51.01 16.97 20.57
CA LYS A 402 -50.10 18.15 20.62
C LYS A 402 -49.99 18.82 22.03
N PRO A 403 -49.29 19.98 22.24
CA PRO A 403 -48.04 20.54 21.68
C PRO A 403 -47.05 21.16 22.72
N VAL A 404 -45.79 21.32 22.28
CA VAL A 404 -44.79 22.42 22.47
C VAL A 404 -44.88 23.36 23.69
N VAL A 405 -43.77 23.43 24.46
CA VAL A 405 -43.27 24.69 25.05
C VAL A 405 -41.77 24.81 24.77
N ALA A 406 -41.38 25.97 24.23
CA ALA A 406 -40.02 26.35 23.88
C ALA A 406 -39.22 26.83 25.10
N ALA A 407 -37.96 26.41 25.18
CA ALA A 407 -36.95 27.11 25.97
C ALA A 407 -35.85 27.59 25.01
N LYS A 408 -35.69 28.91 24.93
CA LYS A 408 -34.55 29.57 24.32
C LYS A 408 -33.33 29.30 25.20
N ASP A 409 -32.26 28.79 24.61
CA ASP A 409 -30.92 29.02 25.15
C ASP A 409 -30.02 29.51 24.03
N GLY A 410 -29.35 30.63 24.29
CA GLY A 410 -28.39 31.25 23.41
C GLY A 410 -27.02 30.66 23.69
N GLY A 411 -26.36 30.13 22.66
CA GLY A 411 -25.00 29.62 22.80
C GLY A 411 -24.34 29.37 21.45
N ASN A 412 -23.27 30.12 21.18
CA ASN A 412 -22.19 29.88 20.22
C ASN A 412 -22.51 29.17 18.90
N LYS A 413 -22.36 29.90 17.78
CA LYS A 413 -22.03 29.33 16.47
C LYS A 413 -20.64 28.70 16.52
N GLN A 414 -20.52 27.52 17.12
CA GLN A 414 -19.43 26.60 16.84
C GLN A 414 -19.88 25.76 15.64
N GLN A 415 -19.32 26.06 14.48
CA GLN A 415 -19.49 25.26 13.26
C GLN A 415 -19.00 23.83 13.57
N ILE A 416 -19.94 22.92 13.82
CA ILE A 416 -19.66 21.49 13.88
C ILE A 416 -19.25 21.12 12.45
N ARG A 417 -17.94 21.04 12.20
CA ARG A 417 -17.41 20.41 11.00
C ARG A 417 -17.85 18.96 11.04
N ASP A 418 -18.89 18.61 10.28
CA ASP A 418 -19.21 17.24 9.94
C ASP A 418 -17.92 16.57 9.46
N THR A 419 -17.40 15.66 10.28
CA THR A 419 -16.13 15.00 10.01
C THR A 419 -16.37 14.02 8.86
N ILE A 420 -15.86 14.34 7.67
CA ILE A 420 -16.02 13.46 6.50
C ILE A 420 -15.18 12.21 6.76
N ARG A 421 -15.83 11.05 6.81
CA ARG A 421 -15.14 9.78 7.05
C ARG A 421 -14.57 9.27 5.74
N MET A 422 -13.27 9.47 5.55
CA MET A 422 -12.54 8.93 4.40
C MET A 422 -12.40 7.39 4.53
N ILE A 423 -12.71 6.67 3.46
CA ILE A 423 -12.80 5.20 3.42
C ILE A 423 -11.64 4.59 2.62
N VAL A 424 -11.31 5.13 1.45
CA VAL A 424 -10.23 4.63 0.57
C VAL A 424 -9.57 5.77 -0.19
N ARG A 425 -8.25 5.68 -0.43
CA ARG A 425 -7.45 6.63 -1.21
C ARG A 425 -6.56 5.89 -2.21
N GLY A 426 -6.48 6.40 -3.44
CA GLY A 426 -5.45 6.03 -4.41
C GLY A 426 -4.83 7.26 -5.06
N THR A 427 -3.52 7.21 -5.35
CA THR A 427 -2.74 8.33 -5.88
C THR A 427 -1.69 7.81 -6.86
N LEU A 428 -1.46 8.53 -7.95
CA LEU A 428 -0.31 8.33 -8.84
C LEU A 428 0.96 8.59 -8.01
N GLY A 429 1.77 7.55 -7.74
CA GLY A 429 2.99 7.68 -6.93
C GLY A 429 2.88 7.54 -5.39
N SER A 430 1.97 6.72 -4.83
CA SER A 430 2.00 6.41 -3.38
C SER A 430 2.17 4.92 -3.06
N CYS A 431 3.43 4.48 -3.09
CA CYS A 431 3.89 3.36 -2.28
C CYS A 431 4.48 3.87 -0.96
N SER A 432 3.67 4.17 0.07
CA SER A 432 4.08 3.93 1.46
C SER A 432 2.96 4.21 2.46
N SER A 433 2.72 3.23 3.33
CA SER A 433 2.16 3.46 4.66
C SER A 433 3.23 4.15 5.52
N SER A 434 3.39 5.46 5.32
CA SER A 434 4.01 6.38 6.26
C SER A 434 3.47 7.77 5.94
N SER A 435 2.81 8.38 6.92
CA SER A 435 2.44 9.79 6.89
C SER A 435 3.65 10.63 6.42
N GLU A 436 3.37 11.54 5.48
CA GLU A 436 4.27 12.52 4.88
C GLU A 436 5.34 11.98 3.93
N CYS A 437 4.90 11.55 2.74
CA CYS A 437 5.67 11.84 1.53
C CYS A 437 5.27 13.23 1.07
N LEU A 438 6.25 14.15 1.03
CA LEU A 438 6.16 15.44 0.36
C LEU A 438 5.37 15.26 -0.93
N GLU A 439 4.21 15.92 -1.00
CA GLU A 439 3.34 15.90 -2.16
C GLU A 439 4.20 16.15 -3.41
N ASP A 440 4.06 15.27 -4.41
CA ASP A 440 4.57 15.58 -5.75
C ASP A 440 4.13 17.00 -6.09
N SER A 441 5.08 17.90 -6.33
CA SER A 441 4.86 19.34 -6.39
C SER A 441 3.73 19.73 -7.35
N THR A 442 3.47 18.92 -8.38
CA THR A 442 2.36 19.09 -9.32
C THR A 442 0.99 18.76 -8.73
N MET A 443 0.82 17.62 -8.03
CA MET A 443 -0.49 17.21 -7.49
C MET A 443 -0.96 18.16 -6.37
N GLY A 444 -0.05 18.52 -5.45
CA GLY A 444 -0.35 19.50 -4.40
C GLY A 444 -0.78 20.84 -4.98
N THR A 445 -0.04 21.33 -5.98
CA THR A 445 -0.36 22.59 -6.68
C THR A 445 -1.71 22.56 -7.41
N VAL A 446 -2.05 21.45 -8.08
CA VAL A 446 -3.34 21.30 -8.78
C VAL A 446 -4.49 21.28 -7.78
N ALA A 447 -4.38 20.47 -6.71
CA ALA A 447 -5.41 20.40 -5.68
C ALA A 447 -5.59 21.75 -4.95
N ASP A 448 -4.51 22.45 -4.62
CA ASP A 448 -4.59 23.78 -3.99
C ASP A 448 -5.23 24.82 -4.89
N THR A 449 -4.99 24.76 -6.19
CA THR A 449 -5.61 25.66 -7.17
C THR A 449 -7.11 25.43 -7.24
N VAL A 450 -7.55 24.17 -7.36
CA VAL A 450 -8.97 23.79 -7.35
C VAL A 450 -9.65 24.21 -6.04
N ALA A 451 -9.02 23.96 -4.88
CA ALA A 451 -9.55 24.37 -3.58
C ALA A 451 -9.72 25.88 -3.49
N ARG A 452 -8.73 26.66 -3.96
CA ARG A 452 -8.76 28.13 -3.93
C ARG A 452 -9.90 28.68 -4.79
N VAL A 453 -10.08 28.13 -5.99
CA VAL A 453 -11.14 28.53 -6.92
C VAL A 453 -12.53 28.21 -6.34
N LEU A 454 -12.74 26.98 -5.87
CA LEU A 454 -14.02 26.56 -5.32
C LEU A 454 -14.37 27.31 -4.03
N ARG A 455 -13.39 27.52 -3.14
CA ARG A 455 -13.53 28.35 -1.94
C ARG A 455 -13.89 29.79 -2.29
N GLY A 456 -13.14 30.41 -3.20
CA GLY A 456 -13.39 31.79 -3.63
C GLY A 456 -14.78 31.96 -4.22
N CYS A 457 -15.27 30.99 -4.99
CA CYS A 457 -16.64 30.97 -5.47
C CYS A 457 -17.64 30.90 -4.31
N LEU A 458 -17.53 29.94 -3.41
CA LEU A 458 -18.45 29.75 -2.28
C LEU A 458 -18.51 30.95 -1.32
N GLU A 459 -17.37 31.59 -1.05
CA GLU A 459 -17.27 32.73 -0.14
C GLU A 459 -17.87 34.02 -0.72
N ASN A 460 -17.80 34.21 -2.04
CA ASN A 460 -18.23 35.44 -2.70
C ASN A 460 -19.56 35.30 -3.47
N MET A 461 -20.13 34.11 -3.54
CA MET A 461 -21.39 33.83 -4.21
C MET A 461 -22.61 34.24 -3.36
N PRO A 462 -23.56 35.03 -3.89
CA PRO A 462 -24.77 35.44 -3.18
C PRO A 462 -25.73 34.26 -2.93
N GLU A 463 -26.64 34.41 -1.97
CA GLU A 463 -27.73 33.45 -1.77
C GLU A 463 -28.76 33.57 -2.90
N ALA A 464 -29.12 32.45 -3.51
CA ALA A 464 -30.16 32.38 -4.54
C ALA A 464 -30.98 31.10 -4.37
N ASN A 465 -32.22 31.12 -4.84
CA ASN A 465 -33.14 29.97 -4.71
C ASN A 465 -33.18 29.09 -5.98
N ASP A 466 -32.68 29.58 -7.11
CA ASP A 466 -32.72 28.89 -8.40
C ASP A 466 -31.36 28.92 -9.10
N ILE A 467 -31.14 27.96 -9.99
CA ILE A 467 -29.98 27.93 -10.88
C ILE A 467 -30.25 28.87 -12.07
N SER A 468 -29.25 29.72 -12.41
CA SER A 468 -29.30 30.57 -13.60
C SER A 468 -29.64 29.77 -14.86
N LYS A 469 -30.51 30.30 -15.74
CA LYS A 469 -30.95 29.64 -16.99
C LYS A 469 -29.88 29.60 -18.09
N GLU A 470 -28.69 30.13 -17.84
CA GLU A 470 -27.59 30.14 -18.80
C GLU A 470 -26.91 28.76 -18.84
N SER A 471 -27.44 27.86 -19.69
CA SER A 471 -26.82 26.55 -19.94
C SER A 471 -25.86 26.64 -21.12
N LEU A 472 -24.58 26.37 -20.88
CA LEU A 472 -23.57 26.28 -21.94
C LEU A 472 -23.47 24.84 -22.47
N ASN A 473 -23.45 24.71 -23.80
CA ASN A 473 -22.97 23.50 -24.46
C ASN A 473 -21.46 23.61 -24.63
N CYS A 474 -20.70 23.00 -23.73
CA CYS A 474 -19.24 22.87 -23.85
C CYS A 474 -18.85 21.40 -23.98
N SER A 475 -17.80 21.14 -24.77
CA SER A 475 -17.20 19.81 -24.91
C SER A 475 -15.96 19.71 -24.02
N PHE A 476 -16.07 18.89 -22.98
CA PHE A 476 -14.97 18.54 -22.08
C PHE A 476 -15.07 17.06 -21.68
N GLN A 477 -13.97 16.52 -21.17
CA GLN A 477 -13.89 15.13 -20.75
C GLN A 477 -14.23 14.99 -19.26
N TRP A 478 -15.07 14.03 -18.92
CA TRP A 478 -15.38 13.67 -17.53
C TRP A 478 -15.46 12.16 -17.37
N VAL A 479 -15.56 11.66 -16.14
CA VAL A 479 -15.78 10.24 -15.87
C VAL A 479 -17.27 9.91 -15.92
N THR A 480 -17.66 9.04 -16.84
CA THR A 480 -19.04 8.53 -16.95
C THR A 480 -19.25 7.24 -16.17
N LYS A 481 -18.24 6.35 -16.14
CA LYS A 481 -18.27 5.06 -15.44
C LYS A 481 -17.01 4.87 -14.62
N TRP A 482 -17.11 4.21 -13.48
CA TRP A 482 -15.95 3.90 -12.64
C TRP A 482 -16.14 2.60 -11.87
N VAL A 483 -15.02 1.96 -11.54
CA VAL A 483 -14.97 0.68 -10.84
C VAL A 483 -13.77 0.68 -9.91
N ASP A 484 -14.03 0.52 -8.61
CA ASP A 484 -12.99 0.41 -7.59
C ASP A 484 -12.62 -1.06 -7.35
N TYR A 485 -11.46 -1.45 -7.86
CA TYR A 485 -10.82 -2.75 -7.63
C TYR A 485 -9.41 -2.57 -7.05
N SER A 486 -9.23 -1.49 -6.27
CA SER A 486 -7.95 -1.12 -5.65
C SER A 486 -7.42 -2.17 -4.67
N ASN A 487 -8.27 -3.08 -4.20
CA ASN A 487 -7.84 -4.25 -3.41
C ASN A 487 -6.97 -5.25 -4.21
N LYS A 488 -7.08 -5.30 -5.54
CA LYS A 488 -6.44 -6.32 -6.38
C LYS A 488 -5.65 -5.73 -7.55
N TYR A 489 -6.24 -4.82 -8.32
CA TYR A 489 -5.68 -4.36 -9.59
C TYR A 489 -5.46 -2.85 -9.63
N GLY A 490 -6.43 -2.07 -9.16
CA GLY A 490 -6.40 -0.62 -9.29
C GLY A 490 -7.80 -0.01 -9.40
N PHE A 491 -7.83 1.27 -9.66
CA PHE A 491 -9.05 2.03 -9.88
C PHE A 491 -9.26 2.24 -11.38
N GLY A 492 -10.36 1.73 -11.92
CA GLY A 492 -10.72 1.87 -13.31
C GLY A 492 -11.77 2.94 -13.52
N TYR A 493 -11.68 3.69 -14.61
CA TYR A 493 -12.68 4.66 -15.01
C TYR A 493 -12.81 4.76 -16.54
N GLN A 494 -13.99 5.14 -17.01
CA GLN A 494 -14.27 5.45 -18.41
C GLN A 494 -14.59 6.93 -18.54
N LEU A 495 -13.98 7.57 -19.54
CA LEU A 495 -14.23 8.96 -19.91
C LEU A 495 -15.42 9.09 -20.87
N SER A 496 -15.96 10.29 -21.01
CA SER A 496 -17.05 10.62 -21.95
C SER A 496 -16.72 10.37 -23.42
N ASP A 497 -15.44 10.22 -23.79
CA ASP A 497 -14.99 9.85 -25.14
C ASP A 497 -14.83 8.32 -25.32
N HIS A 498 -15.31 7.52 -24.37
CA HIS A 498 -15.17 6.06 -24.30
C HIS A 498 -13.74 5.54 -24.07
N THR A 499 -12.78 6.42 -23.75
CA THR A 499 -11.45 6.01 -23.29
C THR A 499 -11.59 5.35 -21.91
N VAL A 500 -11.12 4.12 -21.78
CA VAL A 500 -11.09 3.40 -20.51
C VAL A 500 -9.69 3.46 -19.94
N SER A 501 -9.55 3.80 -18.68
CA SER A 501 -8.25 3.94 -18.03
C SER A 501 -8.23 3.23 -16.69
N VAL A 502 -7.04 2.76 -16.30
CA VAL A 502 -6.77 2.13 -15.01
C VAL A 502 -5.59 2.82 -14.35
N LEU A 503 -5.83 3.32 -13.15
CA LEU A 503 -4.78 3.69 -12.21
C LEU A 503 -4.43 2.44 -11.39
N PHE A 504 -3.29 1.82 -11.70
CA PHE A 504 -2.85 0.60 -11.04
C PHE A 504 -2.31 0.89 -9.64
N ASN A 505 -2.40 -0.12 -8.77
CA ASN A 505 -1.92 -0.03 -7.39
C ASN A 505 -0.41 0.23 -7.25
N ASN A 506 0.36 -0.02 -8.32
CA ASN A 506 1.78 0.28 -8.38
C ASN A 506 2.08 1.74 -8.78
N GLY A 507 1.07 2.61 -8.87
CA GLY A 507 1.23 4.02 -9.23
C GLY A 507 1.25 4.30 -10.73
N THR A 508 1.23 3.26 -11.58
CA THR A 508 1.23 3.42 -13.04
C THR A 508 -0.18 3.64 -13.58
N HIS A 509 -0.29 4.38 -14.68
CA HIS A 509 -1.56 4.67 -15.32
C HIS A 509 -1.55 4.18 -16.77
N MET A 510 -2.65 3.55 -17.20
CA MET A 510 -2.78 3.03 -18.55
C MET A 510 -4.17 3.29 -19.10
N SER A 511 -4.25 3.78 -20.34
CA SER A 511 -5.48 4.11 -21.05
C SER A 511 -5.61 3.31 -22.33
N LEU A 512 -6.79 2.72 -22.53
CA LEU A 512 -7.24 2.10 -23.77
C LEU A 512 -8.17 3.10 -24.48
N LEU A 513 -7.76 3.55 -25.65
CA LEU A 513 -8.50 4.54 -26.43
C LEU A 513 -9.83 3.95 -26.95
N SER A 514 -10.70 4.83 -27.44
CA SER A 514 -12.01 4.45 -27.99
C SER A 514 -11.93 3.50 -29.19
N ASP A 515 -10.79 3.47 -29.89
CA ASP A 515 -10.50 2.50 -30.96
C ASP A 515 -10.29 1.06 -30.47
N LYS A 516 -10.19 0.86 -29.15
CA LYS A 516 -9.89 -0.41 -28.46
C LYS A 516 -8.60 -1.09 -28.91
N LYS A 517 -7.72 -0.37 -29.60
CA LYS A 517 -6.48 -0.88 -30.18
C LYS A 517 -5.26 -0.16 -29.62
N THR A 518 -5.37 1.11 -29.33
CA THR A 518 -4.24 1.95 -28.91
C THR A 518 -4.18 2.03 -27.39
N VAL A 519 -3.01 1.75 -26.82
CA VAL A 519 -2.74 1.85 -25.39
C VAL A 519 -1.75 2.97 -25.14
N HIS A 520 -2.11 3.87 -24.22
CA HIS A 520 -1.21 4.85 -23.66
C HIS A 520 -0.81 4.40 -22.26
N TYR A 521 0.48 4.39 -21.97
CA TYR A 521 1.03 4.03 -20.67
C TYR A 521 1.84 5.20 -20.12
N TYR A 522 1.54 5.60 -18.90
CA TYR A 522 2.22 6.66 -18.18
C TYR A 522 2.99 6.03 -17.01
N ALA A 523 4.33 5.95 -17.17
CA ALA A 523 5.24 5.68 -16.06
C ALA A 523 5.33 6.94 -15.21
N GLU A 524 5.33 6.79 -13.88
CA GLU A 524 5.31 7.87 -12.88
C GLU A 524 6.00 9.16 -13.37
N LEU A 525 5.19 10.22 -13.58
CA LEU A 525 5.51 11.56 -14.12
C LEU A 525 5.81 11.67 -15.63
N GLY A 526 4.76 11.99 -16.40
CA GLY A 526 4.82 12.72 -17.67
C GLY A 526 5.33 11.97 -18.91
N GLN A 527 6.01 10.83 -18.74
CA GLN A 527 6.46 10.02 -19.88
C GLN A 527 5.35 9.08 -20.36
N CYS A 528 4.83 9.36 -21.55
CA CYS A 528 3.84 8.53 -22.24
C CYS A 528 4.53 7.58 -23.20
N THR A 529 4.30 6.28 -23.03
CA THR A 529 4.62 5.24 -24.03
C THR A 529 3.34 4.81 -24.73
N VAL A 530 3.35 4.80 -26.05
CA VAL A 530 2.19 4.39 -26.87
C VAL A 530 2.51 3.09 -27.59
N PHE A 531 1.60 2.13 -27.53
CA PHE A 531 1.72 0.86 -28.25
C PHE A 531 0.36 0.27 -28.59
N SER A 532 0.31 -0.62 -29.59
CA SER A 532 -0.90 -1.37 -29.93
C SER A 532 -1.16 -2.49 -28.91
N THR A 533 -2.42 -2.76 -28.61
CA THR A 533 -2.85 -3.91 -27.79
C THR A 533 -2.40 -5.26 -28.33
N SER A 534 -2.13 -5.38 -29.64
CA SER A 534 -1.62 -6.61 -30.28
C SER A 534 -0.09 -6.73 -30.23
N GLU A 535 0.60 -5.63 -29.98
CA GLU A 535 2.07 -5.52 -29.98
C GLU A 535 2.58 -5.02 -28.62
N ALA A 536 1.82 -5.31 -27.56
CA ALA A 536 2.17 -4.89 -26.21
C ALA A 536 3.53 -5.49 -25.80
N PRO A 537 4.49 -4.67 -25.31
CA PRO A 537 5.75 -5.17 -24.78
C PRO A 537 5.52 -6.22 -23.69
N GLU A 538 6.35 -7.27 -23.63
CA GLU A 538 6.15 -8.42 -22.74
C GLU A 538 5.89 -8.02 -21.27
N GLN A 539 6.58 -6.98 -20.80
CA GLN A 539 6.43 -6.44 -19.45
C GLN A 539 5.04 -5.84 -19.15
N PHE A 540 4.30 -5.38 -20.16
CA PHE A 540 2.99 -4.74 -20.02
C PHE A 540 1.80 -5.65 -20.34
N VAL A 541 2.03 -6.87 -20.85
CA VAL A 541 0.97 -7.80 -21.26
C VAL A 541 -0.06 -8.01 -20.14
N SER A 542 0.40 -8.24 -18.91
CA SER A 542 -0.50 -8.45 -17.76
C SER A 542 -1.39 -7.23 -17.45
N GLN A 543 -0.81 -6.02 -17.50
CA GLN A 543 -1.53 -4.76 -17.27
C GLN A 543 -2.52 -4.47 -18.41
N VAL A 544 -2.14 -4.75 -19.66
CA VAL A 544 -3.02 -4.63 -20.83
C VAL A 544 -4.21 -5.59 -20.73
N THR A 545 -3.99 -6.82 -20.27
CA THR A 545 -5.09 -7.79 -20.03
C THR A 545 -6.07 -7.26 -18.98
N VAL A 546 -5.57 -6.70 -17.88
CA VAL A 546 -6.42 -6.08 -16.84
C VAL A 546 -7.18 -4.88 -17.42
N LEU A 547 -6.51 -4.01 -18.17
CA LEU A 547 -7.13 -2.84 -18.80
C LEU A 547 -8.27 -3.23 -19.75
N LYS A 548 -8.05 -4.21 -20.64
CA LYS A 548 -9.09 -4.75 -21.53
C LYS A 548 -10.27 -5.30 -20.73
N TYR A 549 -10.00 -5.92 -19.60
CA TYR A 549 -11.03 -6.49 -18.76
C TYR A 549 -11.89 -5.41 -18.06
N PHE A 550 -11.27 -4.36 -17.51
CA PHE A 550 -12.03 -3.21 -16.99
C PHE A 550 -12.91 -2.60 -18.07
N ALA A 551 -12.38 -2.45 -19.29
CA ALA A 551 -13.15 -1.91 -20.42
C ALA A 551 -14.37 -2.77 -20.74
N HIS A 552 -14.16 -4.09 -20.88
CA HIS A 552 -15.24 -5.03 -21.16
C HIS A 552 -16.28 -5.08 -20.03
N TYR A 553 -15.84 -5.05 -18.77
CA TYR A 553 -16.76 -5.05 -17.64
C TYR A 553 -17.63 -3.78 -17.58
N MET A 554 -17.03 -2.60 -17.73
CA MET A 554 -17.76 -1.33 -17.72
C MET A 554 -18.76 -1.23 -18.88
N GLU A 555 -18.43 -1.80 -20.02
CA GLU A 555 -19.31 -1.89 -21.18
C GLU A 555 -20.49 -2.84 -20.92
N GLU A 556 -20.24 -4.04 -20.39
CA GLU A 556 -21.29 -5.05 -20.18
C GLU A 556 -22.18 -4.81 -18.94
N ASN A 557 -21.66 -4.19 -17.88
CA ASN A 557 -22.29 -4.23 -16.55
C ASN A 557 -22.69 -2.87 -15.97
N LEU A 558 -22.29 -1.76 -16.60
CA LEU A 558 -22.60 -0.41 -16.12
C LEU A 558 -23.43 0.35 -17.16
N MET A 559 -24.50 0.99 -16.70
CA MET A 559 -25.37 1.82 -17.54
C MET A 559 -24.62 3.01 -18.13
N ASP A 560 -25.01 3.44 -19.32
CA ASP A 560 -24.43 4.61 -20.00
C ASP A 560 -24.72 5.90 -19.22
N GLY A 561 -23.67 6.70 -19.06
CA GLY A 561 -23.61 7.82 -18.11
C GLY A 561 -23.81 9.19 -18.75
N GLY A 562 -24.45 9.27 -19.91
CA GLY A 562 -24.57 10.51 -20.70
C GLY A 562 -23.32 10.76 -21.54
N ASP A 563 -22.99 9.82 -22.41
CA ASP A 563 -21.81 9.91 -23.28
C ASP A 563 -22.01 11.02 -24.35
N LEU A 564 -20.98 11.85 -24.56
CA LEU A 564 -21.02 12.90 -25.57
C LEU A 564 -20.74 12.30 -26.96
N PRO A 565 -21.32 12.85 -28.05
CA PRO A 565 -20.93 12.47 -29.40
C PRO A 565 -19.42 12.68 -29.59
N ASN A 566 -18.75 11.64 -30.11
CA ASN A 566 -17.32 11.62 -30.41
C ASN A 566 -16.86 12.87 -31.18
N VAL A 567 -16.29 13.84 -30.48
CA VAL A 567 -15.46 14.89 -31.08
C VAL A 567 -14.09 14.78 -30.45
N ILE A 568 -13.23 13.98 -31.08
CA ILE A 568 -11.84 13.80 -30.66
C ILE A 568 -11.08 15.05 -31.08
N ASP A 569 -10.87 15.98 -30.15
CA ASP A 569 -9.92 17.06 -30.35
C ASP A 569 -8.50 16.54 -30.09
N ILE A 570 -7.79 16.22 -31.18
CA ILE A 570 -6.43 15.66 -31.17
C ILE A 570 -5.41 16.66 -30.57
N SER A 571 -5.79 17.94 -30.42
CA SER A 571 -4.90 19.00 -29.96
C SER A 571 -4.80 19.15 -28.43
N LYS A 572 -5.70 18.52 -27.66
CA LYS A 572 -5.72 18.66 -26.19
C LYS A 572 -4.89 17.60 -25.46
N PRO A 573 -4.17 17.96 -24.38
CA PRO A 573 -3.50 17.00 -23.51
C PRO A 573 -4.52 16.02 -22.92
N ARG A 574 -4.16 14.73 -22.88
CA ARG A 574 -5.07 13.65 -22.46
C ARG A 574 -5.29 13.67 -20.94
N LEU A 575 -6.53 13.43 -20.53
CA LEU A 575 -6.97 13.40 -19.14
C LEU A 575 -6.51 12.09 -18.45
N TYR A 576 -5.72 12.19 -17.39
CA TYR A 576 -5.37 11.04 -16.54
C TYR A 576 -5.52 11.37 -15.05
N LEU A 577 -5.96 10.35 -14.30
CA LEU A 577 -6.34 10.48 -12.90
C LEU A 577 -5.11 10.60 -12.00
N LEU A 578 -4.92 11.73 -11.34
CA LEU A 578 -3.86 11.92 -10.34
C LEU A 578 -4.22 11.27 -9.01
N GLN A 579 -5.46 11.46 -8.57
CA GLN A 579 -5.92 11.04 -7.25
C GLN A 579 -7.41 10.74 -7.24
N TRP A 580 -7.80 9.74 -6.46
CA TRP A 580 -9.19 9.55 -6.09
C TRP A 580 -9.33 9.29 -4.59
N LEU A 581 -10.46 9.72 -4.04
CA LEU A 581 -10.81 9.58 -2.63
C LEU A 581 -12.26 9.15 -2.47
N LYS A 582 -12.49 8.17 -1.62
CA LYS A 582 -13.83 7.70 -1.27
C LYS A 582 -14.19 8.11 0.15
N SER A 583 -15.33 8.78 0.32
CA SER A 583 -15.98 8.96 1.61
C SER A 583 -17.18 8.02 1.74
N ASP A 584 -17.91 8.14 2.84
CA ASP A 584 -19.20 7.49 3.06
C ASP A 584 -20.33 8.04 2.19
N ARG A 585 -20.21 9.27 1.67
CA ARG A 585 -21.26 9.92 0.85
C ARG A 585 -20.90 10.10 -0.61
N ALA A 586 -19.61 10.15 -0.96
CA ALA A 586 -19.20 10.45 -2.34
C ALA A 586 -17.86 9.81 -2.74
N LEU A 587 -17.62 9.80 -4.05
CA LEU A 587 -16.34 9.52 -4.68
C LEU A 587 -15.80 10.82 -5.28
N MET A 588 -14.57 11.18 -4.95
CA MET A 588 -13.85 12.32 -5.50
C MET A 588 -12.73 11.85 -6.42
N MET A 589 -12.52 12.56 -7.53
CA MET A 589 -11.49 12.31 -8.55
C MET A 589 -10.83 13.63 -8.97
N LEU A 590 -9.51 13.64 -9.06
CA LEU A 590 -8.69 14.78 -9.45
C LEU A 590 -7.76 14.40 -10.60
N PHE A 591 -7.73 15.21 -11.65
CA PHE A 591 -7.02 14.95 -12.90
C PHE A 591 -5.85 15.91 -13.13
N ASN A 592 -4.98 15.57 -14.08
CA ASN A 592 -3.73 16.27 -14.39
C ASN A 592 -3.89 17.69 -14.93
N ASP A 593 -5.04 18.00 -15.52
CA ASP A 593 -5.39 19.31 -16.07
C ASP A 593 -6.12 20.21 -15.04
N GLY A 594 -6.33 19.71 -13.82
CA GLY A 594 -7.13 20.40 -12.81
C GLY A 594 -8.63 20.12 -12.88
N THR A 595 -9.08 19.24 -13.78
CA THR A 595 -10.46 18.73 -13.74
C THR A 595 -10.70 18.00 -12.42
N PHE A 596 -11.79 18.36 -11.76
CA PHE A 596 -12.17 17.89 -10.44
C PHE A 596 -13.61 17.41 -10.46
N GLN A 597 -13.84 16.16 -10.08
CA GLN A 597 -15.15 15.53 -10.14
C GLN A 597 -15.53 14.89 -8.81
N VAL A 598 -16.77 15.08 -8.37
CA VAL A 598 -17.36 14.40 -7.20
C VAL A 598 -18.69 13.75 -7.57
N ASN A 599 -18.81 12.45 -7.28
CA ASN A 599 -19.98 11.64 -7.53
C ASN A 599 -20.63 11.23 -6.20
N PHE A 600 -21.87 11.64 -5.94
CA PHE A 600 -22.59 11.32 -4.71
C PHE A 600 -23.34 9.98 -4.82
N TYR A 601 -23.27 9.15 -3.78
CA TYR A 601 -23.82 7.79 -3.85
C TYR A 601 -25.34 7.74 -3.60
N HIS A 602 -25.85 8.61 -2.72
CA HIS A 602 -27.22 8.53 -2.23
C HIS A 602 -28.24 8.90 -3.31
N ASP A 603 -27.95 9.94 -4.08
CA ASP A 603 -28.86 10.57 -5.05
C ASP A 603 -28.30 10.52 -6.48
N HIS A 604 -27.15 9.88 -6.68
CA HIS A 604 -26.45 9.76 -7.96
C HIS A 604 -26.07 11.08 -8.64
N THR A 605 -26.18 12.22 -7.95
CA THR A 605 -25.77 13.53 -8.46
C THR A 605 -24.26 13.63 -8.65
N LYS A 606 -23.82 14.55 -9.50
CA LYS A 606 -22.38 14.77 -9.79
C LYS A 606 -22.10 16.25 -9.93
N ILE A 607 -20.93 16.65 -9.44
CA ILE A 607 -20.36 17.95 -9.77
C ILE A 607 -19.03 17.74 -10.49
N ILE A 608 -18.80 18.52 -11.55
CA ILE A 608 -17.53 18.55 -12.27
C ILE A 608 -17.09 20.01 -12.38
N LEU A 609 -15.89 20.32 -11.91
CA LEU A 609 -15.23 21.61 -12.10
C LEU A 609 -14.08 21.40 -13.08
N CYS A 610 -14.05 22.18 -14.16
CA CYS A 610 -12.95 22.16 -15.14
C CYS A 610 -12.58 23.58 -15.55
N SER A 611 -11.37 23.76 -16.11
CA SER A 611 -10.95 25.01 -16.71
C SER A 611 -10.94 24.86 -18.24
N GLN A 612 -11.60 25.78 -18.94
CA GLN A 612 -11.65 25.82 -20.39
C GLN A 612 -11.51 27.27 -20.86
N ASN A 613 -10.55 27.54 -21.74
CA ASN A 613 -10.27 28.88 -22.30
C ASN A 613 -10.08 29.96 -21.20
N GLU A 614 -9.30 29.66 -20.16
CA GLU A 614 -9.05 30.54 -19.00
C GLU A 614 -10.28 30.83 -18.12
N GLU A 615 -11.43 30.20 -18.38
CA GLU A 615 -12.62 30.28 -17.54
C GLU A 615 -12.86 28.96 -16.79
N TYR A 616 -13.36 29.05 -15.56
CA TYR A 616 -13.79 27.87 -14.80
C TYR A 616 -15.28 27.60 -15.02
N LEU A 617 -15.59 26.35 -15.34
CA LEU A 617 -16.94 25.87 -15.57
C LEU A 617 -17.30 24.85 -14.47
N LEU A 618 -18.49 24.98 -13.90
CA LEU A 618 -19.09 24.00 -13.00
C LEU A 618 -20.25 23.32 -13.72
N THR A 619 -20.16 22.01 -13.90
CA THR A 619 -21.27 21.21 -14.36
C THR A 619 -21.90 20.45 -13.21
N TYR A 620 -23.21 20.60 -13.06
CA TYR A 620 -24.03 19.85 -12.12
C TYR A 620 -24.91 18.85 -12.88
N ILE A 621 -24.80 17.57 -12.54
CA ILE A 621 -25.70 16.52 -13.03
C ILE A 621 -26.63 16.19 -11.87
N ASN A 622 -27.91 16.50 -12.03
CA ASN A 622 -28.92 16.31 -11.01
C ASN A 622 -29.44 14.85 -10.95
N GLU A 623 -30.39 14.58 -10.06
CA GLU A 623 -30.99 13.25 -9.86
C GLU A 623 -31.66 12.70 -11.12
N ASP A 624 -32.24 13.58 -11.93
CA ASP A 624 -32.86 13.27 -13.23
C ASP A 624 -31.84 13.04 -14.35
N ARG A 625 -30.54 13.07 -14.04
CA ARG A 625 -29.41 12.96 -14.99
C ARG A 625 -29.34 14.09 -16.02
N VAL A 626 -29.99 15.21 -15.74
CA VAL A 626 -29.87 16.43 -16.54
C VAL A 626 -28.60 17.15 -16.13
N SER A 627 -27.71 17.39 -17.10
CA SER A 627 -26.49 18.17 -16.90
C SER A 627 -26.74 19.65 -17.16
N THR A 628 -26.32 20.52 -16.24
CA THR A 628 -26.30 21.97 -16.42
C THR A 628 -24.90 22.49 -16.18
N THR A 629 -24.32 23.17 -17.16
CA THR A 629 -22.97 23.76 -17.06
C THR A 629 -23.05 25.27 -16.95
N LEU A 630 -22.43 25.80 -15.90
CA LEU A 630 -22.44 27.22 -15.53
C LEU A 630 -21.01 27.75 -15.47
N ARG A 631 -20.81 29.01 -15.84
CA ARG A 631 -19.53 29.69 -15.55
C ARG A 631 -19.46 30.01 -14.07
N LEU A 632 -18.28 29.88 -13.47
CA LEU A 632 -18.08 30.33 -12.09
C LEU A 632 -18.33 31.83 -11.93
N SER A 633 -18.08 32.63 -12.96
CA SER A 633 -18.43 34.07 -12.98
C SER A 633 -19.94 34.29 -12.88
N THR A 634 -20.76 33.50 -13.57
CA THR A 634 -22.22 33.55 -13.47
C THR A 634 -22.68 33.17 -12.06
N LEU A 635 -22.07 32.15 -11.44
CA LEU A 635 -22.35 31.77 -10.05
C LEU A 635 -22.01 32.90 -9.06
N LEU A 636 -20.86 33.55 -9.23
CA LEU A 636 -20.45 34.70 -8.40
C LEU A 636 -21.43 35.89 -8.50
N CYS A 637 -22.09 36.08 -9.64
CA CYS A 637 -23.06 37.15 -9.83
C CYS A 637 -24.47 36.78 -9.35
N CYS A 638 -24.91 35.55 -9.63
CA CYS A 638 -26.33 35.18 -9.55
C CYS A 638 -26.66 34.18 -8.44
N GLY A 639 -25.66 33.56 -7.80
CA GLY A 639 -25.89 32.49 -6.83
C GLY A 639 -26.24 31.15 -7.48
N CYS A 640 -26.52 30.17 -6.64
CA CYS A 640 -27.10 28.89 -7.04
C CYS A 640 -28.03 28.35 -5.96
N SER A 641 -28.75 27.27 -6.29
CA SER A 641 -29.61 26.59 -5.34
C SER A 641 -28.84 26.10 -4.11
N SER A 642 -29.54 26.02 -2.98
CA SER A 642 -29.00 25.55 -1.70
C SER A 642 -28.43 24.12 -1.80
N ASP A 643 -29.04 23.26 -2.61
CA ASP A 643 -28.55 21.90 -2.87
C ASP A 643 -27.19 21.90 -3.59
N LEU A 644 -27.06 22.65 -4.69
CA LEU A 644 -25.79 22.76 -5.42
C LEU A 644 -24.71 23.39 -4.53
N ARG A 645 -25.05 24.42 -3.76
CA ARG A 645 -24.13 25.05 -2.79
C ARG A 645 -23.65 24.06 -1.74
N SER A 646 -24.53 23.27 -1.14
CA SER A 646 -24.17 22.24 -0.15
C SER A 646 -23.22 21.18 -0.72
N ARG A 647 -23.44 20.76 -1.98
CA ARG A 647 -22.56 19.80 -2.67
C ARG A 647 -21.18 20.39 -2.97
N MET A 648 -21.13 21.65 -3.39
CA MET A 648 -19.88 22.37 -3.57
C MET A 648 -19.10 22.49 -2.26
N GLU A 649 -19.77 22.81 -1.14
CA GLU A 649 -19.16 22.84 0.19
C GLU A 649 -18.63 21.48 0.61
N TYR A 650 -19.40 20.40 0.40
CA TYR A 650 -18.96 19.04 0.68
C TYR A 650 -17.73 18.66 -0.14
N ALA A 651 -17.72 18.98 -1.43
CA ALA A 651 -16.60 18.71 -2.32
C ALA A 651 -15.34 19.50 -1.95
N LEU A 652 -15.47 20.77 -1.57
CA LEU A 652 -14.38 21.56 -1.02
C LEU A 652 -13.82 20.90 0.24
N ASN A 653 -14.69 20.47 1.15
CA ASN A 653 -14.28 19.78 2.38
C ASN A 653 -13.54 18.47 2.09
N MET A 654 -13.98 17.67 1.11
CA MET A 654 -13.23 16.49 0.65
C MET A 654 -11.83 16.86 0.15
N LEU A 655 -11.70 17.97 -0.58
CA LEU A 655 -10.42 18.42 -1.12
C LEU A 655 -9.45 18.93 -0.04
N LEU A 656 -9.97 19.56 1.01
CA LEU A 656 -9.18 20.10 2.12
C LEU A 656 -8.76 19.01 3.11
N GLN A 657 -9.61 18.00 3.32
CA GLN A 657 -9.33 16.87 4.20
C GLN A 657 -8.42 15.82 3.53
N ARG A 658 -7.95 16.06 2.30
CA ARG A 658 -7.06 15.13 1.57
C ARG A 658 -5.70 14.89 2.26
N CYS A 659 -5.26 15.78 3.14
CA CYS A 659 -3.96 15.73 3.83
C CYS A 659 -4.06 15.16 5.26
N ASN A 660 -5.28 15.00 5.79
CA ASN A 660 -5.55 14.40 7.11
C ASN A 660 -5.84 12.91 6.96
#